data_AF-A0A1X7TJM2-F1
#
_entry.id   AF-A0A1X7TJM2-F1
#
_cell.length_a   1.000
_cell.length_b   1.000
_cell.length_c   1.000
_cell.angle_alpha   90.00
_cell.angle_beta   90.00
_cell.angle_gamma   90.00
#
_symmetry.space_group_name_H-M   'P 1'
#
loop_
_entity.id
_entity.type
_entity.pdbx_description
1 polymer ?
#
loop_
_entity_poly.entity_id
_entity_poly.type
_entity_poly.pdbx_seq_one_letter_code
_entity_poly.pdbx_strand_id
1 'polypeptide(L)'
;MASTDVEDLDEEDSYSDLFDDEDSDSFCIQDFMDPLLYRELFLEGDGIESSPDSEEVTRPGLTRWMRELKPGVLPYPVPLKLQCLMFVIGHLFQPDHSVPVSMIALLPRSIRIKLLLLLPAIDICKLESTSVTHGIVMDEIWKALFKERIPAFFLEKLEPQLAQSIVFDTPDKFKEKFDILITWKEAYFDTVFFLSQEKLNHDFECHCNSDHFIQDLLYGIGGIHKGTMEITDCFKEGDTLSIHGIYCCTMTCIRLTTANHYHKFGDLLAPEPLFSVCHDNRFTSDIVNELIDCGVFLRKLTLSDRYLSAIERYLKNPGFIKKLNKLFHSVEVLTVSEFDTSNANKSSFNKILNLVFPPRQPSVVKSVTLLNEFEVVGPHLKGHNLKHLGISFCLNHSTVFRTQWVKKGQIVPVRIRLNISRKITEIINTQKELESFTFTLITDDSRKCRLLDNDLIRCLYNVLQLSSLRKFKFDASHLHSQVSSVILCNLLSLFLSSPYPLSLTLSLSCPLLDQQPKPLTANPAPLKTLEINDCTFPPNLPSFLPQNLVLKSLKLQDNKWSTVSLFTNLQSITVEELVLHTSEKMTNDDVKTFLLLFSIVTAREWKLGLNIEDKPGTLETLLHVLTMITCKSNLHSFHFLRDEEFALPPVKGDTIVSIMKTIFDSLSPSKPSYFDFAISENQLQVLLKDIERLWEESSKIKMKTIRVFGIQSFDHDYYRSVLEDMTEELDLCDALKVESRDDYSLLYY
;
A
#
# COMPACT_ATOMS: atom_id res chain seq x y z
N MET A 1 49.31 1.11 45.30
CA MET A 1 50.57 1.42 44.57
C MET A 1 50.18 1.42 43.10
N ALA A 2 49.64 2.52 42.57
CA ALA A 2 50.36 3.70 42.01
C ALA A 2 51.19 3.29 40.76
N SER A 3 51.09 3.90 39.58
CA SER A 3 50.35 5.07 39.09
C SER A 3 50.35 5.11 37.55
N THR A 4 49.39 5.88 37.04
CA THR A 4 49.14 6.54 35.73
C THR A 4 50.26 6.78 34.71
N ASP A 5 49.89 6.80 33.42
CA ASP A 5 49.77 7.96 32.46
C ASP A 5 49.16 7.37 31.15
N VAL A 6 48.01 7.75 30.56
CA VAL A 6 47.46 8.99 29.96
C VAL A 6 48.34 9.65 28.89
N GLU A 7 47.97 9.43 27.62
CA GLU A 7 48.01 10.43 26.54
C GLU A 7 46.98 10.03 25.46
N ASP A 8 45.90 10.82 25.39
CA ASP A 8 45.03 10.98 24.22
C ASP A 8 45.78 11.83 23.18
N LEU A 9 45.66 11.51 21.89
CA LEU A 9 45.60 12.53 20.83
C LEU A 9 44.88 11.97 19.59
N ASP A 10 43.92 12.76 19.14
CA ASP A 10 43.07 12.63 17.98
C ASP A 10 43.84 12.56 16.65
N GLU A 11 43.33 11.80 15.70
CA GLU A 11 43.44 12.09 14.26
C GLU A 11 42.25 11.41 13.55
N GLU A 12 41.12 12.12 13.56
CA GLU A 12 40.20 12.11 12.42
C GLU A 12 40.95 12.75 11.24
N ASP A 13 41.18 12.00 10.17
CA ASP A 13 41.32 12.59 8.84
C ASP A 13 41.01 11.57 7.73
N SER A 14 39.91 11.87 7.04
CA SER A 14 39.67 11.68 5.60
C SER A 14 40.00 10.32 4.97
N TYR A 15 38.98 9.46 4.92
CA TYR A 15 38.75 8.54 3.78
C TYR A 15 37.49 8.99 3.02
N SER A 16 37.43 10.28 2.69
CA SER A 16 36.53 10.84 1.69
C SER A 16 37.42 11.29 0.54
N ASP A 17 37.58 10.44 -0.48
CA ASP A 17 38.05 10.79 -1.85
C ASP A 17 38.38 9.56 -2.72
N LEU A 18 37.61 8.46 -2.63
CA LEU A 18 37.71 7.32 -3.56
C LEU A 18 36.35 6.64 -3.79
N PHE A 19 35.32 7.41 -4.14
CA PHE A 19 34.09 6.90 -4.74
C PHE A 19 33.51 7.93 -5.71
N ASP A 20 34.31 8.34 -6.69
CA ASP A 20 33.80 8.80 -7.97
C ASP A 20 33.75 7.58 -8.89
N ASP A 21 32.64 6.85 -8.85
CA ASP A 21 32.16 6.08 -9.99
C ASP A 21 30.68 6.48 -10.17
N GLU A 22 30.49 7.46 -11.06
CA GLU A 22 29.24 7.73 -11.75
C GLU A 22 28.76 6.41 -12.38
N ASP A 23 27.76 5.77 -11.79
CA ASP A 23 26.90 4.74 -12.43
C ASP A 23 25.81 4.34 -11.40
N SER A 24 24.99 5.31 -11.00
CA SER A 24 23.75 5.07 -10.29
C SER A 24 22.57 5.06 -11.26
N ASP A 25 22.59 4.12 -12.21
CA ASP A 25 21.45 3.85 -13.08
C ASP A 25 20.32 3.22 -12.25
N SER A 26 19.11 3.77 -12.38
CA SER A 26 17.90 3.20 -11.80
C SER A 26 17.56 1.89 -12.51
N PHE A 27 17.89 0.75 -11.89
CA PHE A 27 17.69 -0.56 -12.52
C PHE A 27 16.20 -0.94 -12.62
N CYS A 28 15.71 -1.04 -13.86
CA CYS A 28 14.42 -1.62 -14.21
C CYS A 28 14.66 -2.85 -15.12
N ILE A 29 13.85 -3.91 -15.04
CA ILE A 29 13.88 -4.99 -16.05
C ILE A 29 13.70 -4.46 -17.48
N GLN A 30 13.10 -3.26 -17.65
CA GLN A 30 13.02 -2.56 -18.94
C GLN A 30 14.38 -2.23 -19.56
N ASP A 31 15.48 -2.14 -18.80
CA ASP A 31 16.84 -1.87 -19.31
C ASP A 31 17.45 -3.07 -20.07
N PHE A 32 16.68 -4.14 -20.27
CA PHE A 32 16.98 -5.17 -21.26
C PHE A 32 16.60 -4.77 -22.69
N MET A 33 15.88 -3.65 -22.86
CA MET A 33 15.15 -3.29 -24.08
C MET A 33 15.59 -1.95 -24.69
N ASP A 34 16.86 -1.57 -24.60
CA ASP A 34 17.36 -0.36 -25.29
C ASP A 34 17.37 -0.58 -26.82
N PRO A 35 16.50 0.10 -27.60
CA PRO A 35 16.40 -0.07 -29.05
C PRO A 35 17.56 0.63 -29.79
N LEU A 36 18.32 1.51 -29.14
CA LEU A 36 19.26 2.40 -29.82
C LEU A 36 20.56 1.71 -30.24
N LEU A 37 20.93 0.59 -29.62
CA LEU A 37 22.13 -0.16 -29.98
C LEU A 37 22.00 -1.01 -31.27
N TYR A 38 20.81 -1.12 -31.84
CA TYR A 38 20.52 -2.03 -32.96
C TYR A 38 20.39 -1.35 -34.33
N ARG A 39 20.47 -0.01 -34.41
CA ARG A 39 20.32 0.71 -35.69
C ARG A 39 21.56 0.70 -36.58
N GLU A 40 22.73 0.35 -36.06
CA GLU A 40 24.00 0.47 -36.81
C GLU A 40 24.50 -0.84 -37.45
N LEU A 41 23.85 -1.99 -37.22
CA LEU A 41 24.39 -3.30 -37.65
C LEU A 41 23.68 -3.96 -38.85
N PHE A 42 22.67 -3.34 -39.46
CA PHE A 42 21.96 -3.90 -40.62
C PHE A 42 21.91 -2.94 -41.81
N LEU A 43 23.08 -2.60 -42.35
CA LEU A 43 23.25 -2.12 -43.71
C LEU A 43 24.51 -2.77 -44.28
N GLU A 44 24.38 -3.99 -44.83
CA GLU A 44 25.15 -4.52 -45.97
C GLU A 44 24.96 -6.04 -46.08
N GLY A 45 24.53 -6.52 -47.26
CA GLY A 45 24.48 -7.95 -47.57
C GLY A 45 23.49 -8.32 -48.68
N ASP A 46 23.85 -8.03 -49.92
CA ASP A 46 23.18 -8.50 -51.15
C ASP A 46 23.29 -10.03 -51.36
N GLY A 47 22.22 -10.62 -51.91
CA GLY A 47 22.26 -11.67 -52.93
C GLY A 47 22.42 -13.14 -52.50
N ILE A 48 21.46 -13.99 -52.89
CA ILE A 48 21.62 -15.19 -53.77
C ILE A 48 20.25 -15.85 -54.00
N GLU A 49 19.98 -16.19 -55.27
CA GLU A 49 18.76 -16.77 -55.82
C GLU A 49 18.60 -18.30 -55.59
N SER A 50 17.35 -18.68 -55.28
CA SER A 50 16.56 -19.86 -55.74
C SER A 50 17.01 -21.32 -55.54
N SER A 51 16.12 -22.13 -54.94
CA SER A 51 15.48 -23.28 -55.61
C SER A 51 14.08 -23.57 -55.02
N PRO A 52 13.06 -23.90 -55.83
CA PRO A 52 11.71 -24.20 -55.38
C PRO A 52 11.50 -25.71 -55.19
N ASP A 53 10.88 -26.11 -54.08
CA ASP A 53 9.96 -27.26 -53.96
C ASP A 53 9.86 -27.72 -52.49
N SER A 54 9.02 -27.05 -51.71
CA SER A 54 8.24 -27.67 -50.64
C SER A 54 7.13 -26.71 -50.20
N GLU A 55 5.91 -27.17 -50.38
CA GLU A 55 4.60 -26.59 -50.04
C GLU A 55 4.60 -25.31 -49.17
N GLU A 56 4.25 -24.22 -49.86
CA GLU A 56 4.00 -22.90 -49.35
C GLU A 56 2.64 -22.87 -48.62
N VAL A 57 2.63 -23.18 -47.31
CA VAL A 57 1.57 -22.67 -46.43
C VAL A 57 1.83 -21.18 -46.28
N THR A 58 1.06 -20.40 -47.01
CA THR A 58 1.13 -18.94 -47.08
C THR A 58 1.22 -18.33 -45.68
N ARG A 59 2.36 -17.70 -45.39
CA ARG A 59 2.57 -16.74 -44.29
C ARG A 59 2.53 -15.30 -44.82
N PRO A 60 1.36 -14.64 -44.97
CA PRO A 60 1.32 -13.18 -45.12
C PRO A 60 0.99 -12.47 -43.80
N GLY A 61 0.60 -13.18 -42.74
CA GLY A 61 0.18 -12.58 -41.46
C GLY A 61 1.34 -12.20 -40.52
N LEU A 62 2.45 -12.95 -40.54
CA LEU A 62 3.52 -12.82 -39.54
C LEU A 62 4.46 -11.62 -39.80
N THR A 63 4.75 -11.32 -41.08
CA THR A 63 5.72 -10.29 -41.48
C THR A 63 5.18 -8.86 -41.40
N ARG A 64 3.85 -8.67 -41.35
CA ARG A 64 3.23 -7.35 -41.14
C ARG A 64 3.22 -6.98 -39.65
N TRP A 65 2.98 -7.96 -38.78
CA TRP A 65 2.98 -7.78 -37.33
C TRP A 65 4.37 -7.49 -36.76
N MET A 66 5.41 -8.18 -37.24
CA MET A 66 6.79 -7.95 -36.81
C MET A 66 7.35 -6.56 -37.15
N ARG A 67 6.73 -5.85 -38.11
CA ARG A 67 7.15 -4.51 -38.55
C ARG A 67 6.46 -3.38 -37.76
N GLU A 68 5.49 -3.71 -36.90
CA GLU A 68 4.72 -2.78 -36.06
C GLU A 68 4.97 -2.98 -34.54
N LEU A 69 5.98 -3.80 -34.17
CA LEU A 69 6.28 -4.09 -32.77
C LEU A 69 6.82 -2.85 -32.04
N LYS A 70 6.08 -2.46 -30.99
CA LYS A 70 6.42 -1.40 -30.02
C LYS A 70 7.78 -1.63 -29.36
N PRO A 71 8.44 -0.58 -28.85
CA PRO A 71 9.51 -0.73 -27.86
C PRO A 71 8.98 -1.61 -26.72
N GLY A 72 9.69 -2.69 -26.39
CA GLY A 72 9.27 -3.62 -25.35
C GLY A 72 8.89 -5.03 -25.82
N VAL A 73 8.86 -5.33 -27.12
CA VAL A 73 8.77 -6.72 -27.61
C VAL A 73 10.17 -7.25 -27.92
N LEU A 74 10.55 -8.38 -27.33
CA LEU A 74 11.83 -9.01 -27.64
C LEU A 74 11.86 -9.35 -29.14
N PRO A 75 12.85 -8.88 -29.91
CA PRO A 75 12.96 -9.28 -31.31
C PRO A 75 13.14 -10.79 -31.34
N TYR A 76 12.36 -11.48 -32.19
CA TYR A 76 12.68 -12.85 -32.54
C TYR A 76 13.81 -12.83 -33.58
N PRO A 77 14.95 -13.51 -33.34
CA PRO A 77 15.23 -14.39 -32.20
C PRO A 77 15.69 -13.65 -30.93
N VAL A 78 15.35 -14.21 -29.76
CA VAL A 78 15.77 -13.73 -28.44
C VAL A 78 17.25 -13.32 -28.42
N PRO A 79 17.62 -12.19 -27.81
CA PRO A 79 19.02 -11.84 -27.63
C PRO A 79 19.80 -12.98 -26.97
N LEU A 80 20.95 -13.33 -27.52
CA LEU A 80 21.81 -14.42 -27.02
C LEU A 80 22.05 -14.32 -25.51
N LYS A 81 22.20 -13.09 -24.99
CA LYS A 81 22.35 -12.80 -23.57
C LYS A 81 21.22 -13.38 -22.71
N LEU A 82 19.97 -13.23 -23.13
CA LEU A 82 18.81 -13.77 -22.39
C LEU A 82 18.72 -15.29 -22.53
N GLN A 83 19.04 -15.85 -23.71
CA GLN A 83 19.13 -17.29 -23.89
C GLN A 83 20.19 -17.92 -22.96
N CYS A 84 21.36 -17.29 -22.83
CA CYS A 84 22.41 -17.72 -21.92
C CYS A 84 21.96 -17.64 -20.45
N LEU A 85 21.27 -16.56 -20.04
CA LEU A 85 20.74 -16.43 -18.68
C LEU A 85 19.71 -17.53 -18.38
N MET A 86 18.80 -17.80 -19.32
CA MET A 86 17.81 -18.87 -19.20
C MET A 86 18.47 -20.25 -19.12
N PHE A 87 19.49 -20.50 -19.94
CA PHE A 87 20.28 -21.73 -19.84
C PHE A 87 20.87 -21.89 -18.44
N VAL A 88 21.49 -20.85 -17.88
CA VAL A 88 22.03 -20.90 -16.51
C VAL A 88 20.93 -21.16 -15.50
N ILE A 89 19.78 -20.47 -15.60
CA ILE A 89 18.65 -20.60 -14.67
C ILE A 89 18.07 -22.01 -14.66
N GLY A 90 17.77 -22.60 -15.82
CA GLY A 90 17.13 -23.92 -15.87
C GLY A 90 18.07 -25.09 -15.55
N HIS A 91 19.38 -24.87 -15.64
CA HIS A 91 20.40 -25.82 -15.17
C HIS A 91 20.85 -25.58 -13.74
N LEU A 92 20.44 -24.45 -13.15
CA LEU A 92 20.78 -24.14 -11.78
C LEU A 92 20.14 -25.16 -10.85
N PHE A 93 20.94 -25.73 -9.95
CA PHE A 93 20.52 -26.77 -8.99
C PHE A 93 20.14 -28.13 -9.59
N GLN A 94 20.38 -28.39 -10.88
CA GLN A 94 20.18 -29.74 -11.42
C GLN A 94 21.12 -30.76 -10.75
N PRO A 95 20.65 -32.01 -10.52
CA PRO A 95 21.40 -33.03 -9.78
C PRO A 95 22.72 -33.46 -10.45
N ASP A 96 22.83 -33.26 -11.76
CA ASP A 96 24.00 -33.58 -12.58
C ASP A 96 25.07 -32.47 -12.59
N HIS A 97 24.81 -31.35 -11.89
CA HIS A 97 25.75 -30.25 -11.65
C HIS A 97 26.44 -29.69 -12.91
N SER A 98 25.69 -29.54 -14.01
CA SER A 98 26.21 -28.95 -15.26
C SER A 98 26.76 -27.52 -15.08
N VAL A 99 26.22 -26.74 -14.13
CA VAL A 99 26.77 -25.43 -13.71
C VAL A 99 26.91 -25.38 -12.18
N PRO A 100 28.14 -25.43 -11.63
CA PRO A 100 28.35 -25.20 -10.20
C PRO A 100 27.91 -23.79 -9.79
N VAL A 101 27.17 -23.67 -8.69
CA VAL A 101 26.72 -22.37 -8.13
C VAL A 101 27.90 -21.42 -7.90
N SER A 102 29.06 -21.96 -7.54
CA SER A 102 30.30 -21.18 -7.37
C SER A 102 30.79 -20.51 -8.66
N MET A 103 30.52 -21.08 -9.84
CA MET A 103 30.88 -20.47 -11.12
C MET A 103 30.05 -19.23 -11.43
N ILE A 104 28.83 -19.12 -10.90
CA ILE A 104 28.01 -17.91 -11.06
C ILE A 104 28.68 -16.72 -10.39
N ALA A 105 29.41 -16.93 -9.30
CA ALA A 105 30.13 -15.85 -8.61
C ALA A 105 31.23 -15.21 -9.48
N LEU A 106 31.70 -15.90 -10.52
CA LEU A 106 32.68 -15.38 -11.49
C LEU A 106 32.06 -14.43 -12.51
N LEU A 107 30.72 -14.39 -12.62
CA LEU A 107 30.04 -13.47 -13.53
C LEU A 107 30.14 -12.03 -13.03
N PRO A 108 30.18 -11.04 -13.95
CA PRO A 108 30.13 -9.63 -13.57
C PRO A 108 28.94 -9.33 -12.66
N ARG A 109 29.10 -8.38 -11.72
CA ARG A 109 28.07 -7.95 -10.77
C ARG A 109 26.73 -7.68 -11.47
N SER A 110 26.75 -6.96 -12.59
CA SER A 110 25.57 -6.62 -13.39
C SER A 110 24.84 -7.85 -13.95
N ILE A 111 25.57 -8.89 -14.34
CA ILE A 111 24.99 -10.15 -14.84
C ILE A 111 24.41 -10.98 -13.69
N ARG A 112 25.10 -11.02 -12.53
CA ARG A 112 24.60 -11.70 -11.33
C ARG A 112 23.30 -11.07 -10.82
N ILE A 113 23.21 -9.74 -10.79
CA ILE A 113 21.97 -9.02 -10.45
C ILE A 113 20.84 -9.41 -11.41
N LYS A 114 21.09 -9.35 -12.73
CA LYS A 114 20.11 -9.72 -13.75
C LYS A 114 19.63 -11.16 -13.62
N LEU A 115 20.53 -12.08 -13.28
CA LEU A 115 20.20 -13.47 -13.03
C LEU A 115 19.31 -13.63 -11.79
N LEU A 116 19.64 -12.95 -10.67
CA LEU A 116 18.85 -12.99 -9.44
C LEU A 116 17.41 -12.50 -9.69
N LEU A 117 17.21 -11.41 -10.44
CA LEU A 117 15.87 -10.89 -10.73
C LEU A 117 14.98 -11.84 -11.56
N LEU A 118 15.60 -12.71 -12.36
CA LEU A 118 14.89 -13.71 -13.16
C LEU A 118 14.61 -15.01 -12.38
N LEU A 119 15.35 -15.31 -11.32
CA LEU A 119 15.22 -16.57 -10.59
C LEU A 119 13.92 -16.71 -9.78
N PRO A 120 13.44 -17.93 -9.54
CA PRO A 120 12.42 -18.18 -8.53
C PRO A 120 12.80 -17.62 -7.15
N ALA A 121 11.83 -17.06 -6.41
CA ALA A 121 12.10 -16.43 -5.11
C ALA A 121 12.75 -17.39 -4.11
N ILE A 122 12.34 -18.66 -4.11
CA ILE A 122 12.94 -19.70 -3.25
C ILE A 122 14.39 -20.01 -3.62
N ASP A 123 14.78 -19.85 -4.88
CA ASP A 123 16.15 -20.10 -5.33
C ASP A 123 17.05 -18.92 -4.98
N ILE A 124 16.52 -17.69 -5.00
CA ILE A 124 17.21 -16.50 -4.49
C ILE A 124 17.52 -16.65 -3.00
N CYS A 125 16.58 -17.15 -2.20
CA CYS A 125 16.81 -17.46 -0.78
C CYS A 125 17.98 -18.44 -0.57
N LYS A 126 18.13 -19.44 -1.43
CA LYS A 126 19.25 -20.41 -1.34
C LYS A 126 20.59 -19.82 -1.74
N LEU A 127 20.58 -18.81 -2.62
CA LEU A 127 21.79 -18.10 -3.07
C LEU A 127 22.21 -16.97 -2.14
N GLU A 128 21.30 -16.48 -1.31
CA GLU A 128 21.59 -15.45 -0.33
C GLU A 128 22.70 -15.91 0.64
N SER A 129 23.63 -15.00 0.94
CA SER A 129 24.81 -15.29 1.76
C SER A 129 25.82 -16.27 1.14
N THR A 130 25.70 -16.57 -0.15
CA THR A 130 26.73 -17.31 -0.90
C THR A 130 27.66 -16.36 -1.65
N SER A 131 28.72 -16.90 -2.28
CA SER A 131 29.62 -16.09 -3.13
C SER A 131 28.90 -15.44 -4.32
N VAL A 132 27.75 -15.96 -4.74
CA VAL A 132 26.95 -15.40 -5.84
C VAL A 132 26.42 -14.01 -5.51
N THR A 133 26.12 -13.74 -4.24
CA THR A 133 25.58 -12.45 -3.79
C THR A 133 26.64 -11.51 -3.25
N HIS A 134 27.93 -11.86 -3.37
CA HIS A 134 29.02 -11.02 -2.88
C HIS A 134 29.08 -9.68 -3.63
N GLY A 135 29.07 -8.56 -2.90
CA GLY A 135 29.01 -7.21 -3.47
C GLY A 135 27.64 -6.82 -4.04
N ILE A 136 26.56 -7.55 -3.72
CA ILE A 136 25.19 -7.23 -4.10
C ILE A 136 24.39 -6.92 -2.82
N VAL A 137 23.69 -5.80 -2.81
CA VAL A 137 22.78 -5.43 -1.72
C VAL A 137 21.47 -6.18 -1.93
N MET A 138 21.31 -7.31 -1.23
CA MET A 138 20.16 -8.21 -1.45
C MET A 138 18.81 -7.55 -1.17
N ASP A 139 18.75 -6.56 -0.29
CA ASP A 139 17.51 -5.83 0.01
C ASP A 139 16.99 -5.06 -1.23
N GLU A 140 17.88 -4.58 -2.11
CA GLU A 140 17.50 -3.96 -3.39
C GLU A 140 16.92 -4.98 -4.39
N ILE A 141 17.47 -6.20 -4.41
CA ILE A 141 16.94 -7.31 -5.21
C ILE A 141 15.53 -7.65 -4.75
N TRP A 142 15.31 -7.79 -3.44
CA TRP A 142 13.99 -8.07 -2.89
C TRP A 142 12.99 -6.92 -3.12
N LYS A 143 13.45 -5.66 -3.05
CA LYS A 143 12.64 -4.48 -3.41
C LYS A 143 12.17 -4.54 -4.85
N ALA A 144 13.06 -4.86 -5.79
CA ALA A 144 12.71 -5.00 -7.21
C ALA A 144 11.70 -6.14 -7.43
N LEU A 145 11.99 -7.33 -6.88
CA LEU A 145 11.08 -8.49 -6.96
C LEU A 145 9.69 -8.20 -6.38
N PHE A 146 9.62 -7.49 -5.26
CA PHE A 146 8.37 -7.08 -4.65
C PHE A 146 7.56 -6.20 -5.60
N LYS A 147 8.19 -5.15 -6.17
CA LYS A 147 7.54 -4.21 -7.09
C LYS A 147 7.10 -4.87 -8.40
N GLU A 148 7.90 -5.79 -8.92
CA GLU A 148 7.68 -6.38 -10.26
C GLU A 148 6.77 -7.61 -10.24
N ARG A 149 6.76 -8.38 -9.15
CA ARG A 149 6.00 -9.65 -9.06
C ARG A 149 4.70 -9.54 -8.29
N ILE A 150 4.60 -8.67 -7.28
CA ILE A 150 3.35 -8.47 -6.54
C ILE A 150 2.50 -7.46 -7.31
N PRO A 151 1.43 -7.87 -8.02
CA PRO A 151 0.80 -6.98 -8.98
C PRO A 151 -0.01 -5.89 -8.27
N ALA A 152 0.15 -4.65 -8.71
CA ALA A 152 -0.52 -3.51 -8.08
C ALA A 152 -2.06 -3.62 -8.15
N PHE A 153 -2.62 -4.20 -9.21
CA PHE A 153 -4.07 -4.37 -9.35
C PHE A 153 -4.70 -5.35 -8.34
N PHE A 154 -3.92 -6.28 -7.77
CA PHE A 154 -4.42 -7.13 -6.68
C PHE A 154 -4.71 -6.31 -5.42
N LEU A 155 -4.01 -5.19 -5.24
CA LEU A 155 -4.21 -4.24 -4.14
C LEU A 155 -5.59 -3.57 -4.22
N GLU A 156 -6.12 -3.44 -5.44
CA GLU A 156 -7.27 -2.62 -5.77
C GLU A 156 -8.58 -3.41 -5.73
N LYS A 157 -8.51 -4.74 -5.91
CA LYS A 157 -9.67 -5.65 -5.91
C LYS A 157 -9.94 -6.34 -4.56
N LEU A 158 -9.01 -6.26 -3.60
CA LEU A 158 -9.27 -6.73 -2.24
C LEU A 158 -10.31 -5.82 -1.58
N GLU A 159 -11.33 -6.41 -0.95
CA GLU A 159 -12.44 -5.65 -0.34
C GLU A 159 -11.91 -4.47 0.50
N PRO A 160 -12.50 -3.26 0.41
CA PRO A 160 -12.02 -2.07 1.11
C PRO A 160 -11.82 -2.25 2.62
N GLN A 161 -12.59 -3.16 3.24
CA GLN A 161 -12.48 -3.52 4.65
C GLN A 161 -11.23 -4.37 4.97
N LEU A 162 -10.83 -5.27 4.06
CA LEU A 162 -9.53 -5.95 4.12
C LEU A 162 -8.39 -5.01 3.73
N ALA A 163 -8.58 -4.17 2.70
CA ALA A 163 -7.56 -3.24 2.21
C ALA A 163 -7.07 -2.25 3.30
N GLN A 164 -7.94 -1.78 4.20
CA GLN A 164 -7.54 -0.90 5.30
C GLN A 164 -6.72 -1.59 6.40
N SER A 165 -6.82 -2.91 6.56
CA SER A 165 -6.03 -3.70 7.53
C SER A 165 -4.84 -4.45 6.89
N ILE A 166 -4.87 -4.62 5.57
CA ILE A 166 -3.98 -5.47 4.79
C ILE A 166 -3.52 -4.71 3.54
N VAL A 167 -2.91 -3.55 3.73
CA VAL A 167 -2.03 -3.01 2.69
C VAL A 167 -0.76 -3.85 2.74
N PHE A 168 -0.29 -4.30 1.59
CA PHE A 168 1.03 -4.89 1.43
C PHE A 168 2.06 -3.83 1.83
N ASP A 169 2.57 -3.97 3.05
CA ASP A 169 3.32 -2.94 3.72
C ASP A 169 4.77 -3.05 3.25
N THR A 170 5.18 -2.15 2.36
CA THR A 170 6.61 -1.86 2.14
C THR A 170 7.29 -1.62 3.49
N PRO A 171 8.59 -1.89 3.67
CA PRO A 171 9.31 -1.63 4.91
C PRO A 171 9.01 -0.27 5.57
N ASP A 172 8.95 0.80 4.79
CA ASP A 172 8.65 2.16 5.29
C ASP A 172 7.22 2.28 5.84
N LYS A 173 6.22 1.78 5.10
CA LYS A 173 4.82 1.71 5.55
C LYS A 173 4.66 0.83 6.79
N PHE A 174 5.36 -0.30 6.86
CA PHE A 174 5.32 -1.20 8.02
C PHE A 174 5.85 -0.48 9.26
N LYS A 175 6.98 0.23 9.12
CA LYS A 175 7.56 1.07 10.18
C LYS A 175 6.62 2.20 10.58
N GLU A 176 6.00 2.89 9.63
CA GLU A 176 5.08 3.99 9.91
C GLU A 176 3.85 3.53 10.72
N LYS A 177 3.30 2.36 10.36
CA LYS A 177 2.10 1.79 10.97
C LYS A 177 2.37 1.17 12.33
N PHE A 178 3.45 0.40 12.47
CA PHE A 178 3.68 -0.47 13.61
C PHE A 178 4.96 -0.19 14.40
N ASP A 179 5.77 0.80 13.99
CA ASP A 179 7.09 1.09 14.58
C ASP A 179 8.01 -0.16 14.62
N ILE A 180 7.92 -0.99 13.58
CA ILE A 180 8.71 -2.21 13.42
C ILE A 180 9.47 -2.12 12.11
N LEU A 181 10.78 -2.39 12.17
CA LEU A 181 11.62 -2.49 11.00
C LEU A 181 11.55 -3.89 10.42
N ILE A 182 11.29 -3.97 9.12
CA ILE A 182 11.34 -5.21 8.35
C ILE A 182 12.20 -4.99 7.10
N THR A 183 12.75 -6.07 6.56
CA THR A 183 13.46 -6.11 5.27
C THR A 183 12.48 -6.27 4.11
N TRP A 184 12.90 -5.98 2.87
CA TRP A 184 12.08 -6.26 1.69
C TRP A 184 11.82 -7.76 1.50
N LYS A 185 12.73 -8.62 1.94
CA LYS A 185 12.54 -10.07 1.97
C LYS A 185 11.37 -10.46 2.88
N GLU A 186 11.35 -9.95 4.12
CA GLU A 186 10.25 -10.18 5.06
C GLU A 186 8.94 -9.62 4.50
N ALA A 187 8.94 -8.41 3.93
CA ALA A 187 7.77 -7.83 3.28
C ALA A 187 7.23 -8.71 2.14
N TYR A 188 8.12 -9.25 1.29
CA TYR A 188 7.77 -10.14 0.19
C TYR A 188 7.11 -11.44 0.69
N PHE A 189 7.69 -12.09 1.69
CA PHE A 189 7.14 -13.36 2.16
C PHE A 189 5.92 -13.22 3.08
N ASP A 190 5.82 -12.16 3.88
CA ASP A 190 4.58 -11.82 4.60
C ASP A 190 3.43 -11.62 3.60
N THR A 191 3.72 -10.97 2.47
CA THR A 191 2.81 -10.73 1.35
C THR A 191 2.37 -12.03 0.67
N VAL A 192 3.34 -12.86 0.25
CA VAL A 192 3.07 -14.16 -0.39
C VAL A 192 2.29 -15.07 0.55
N PHE A 193 2.67 -15.12 1.83
CA PHE A 193 1.98 -15.91 2.83
C PHE A 193 0.55 -15.43 2.98
N PHE A 194 0.31 -14.13 3.15
CA PHE A 194 -1.03 -13.55 3.23
C PHE A 194 -1.89 -13.89 1.99
N LEU A 195 -1.36 -13.71 0.78
CA LEU A 195 -2.08 -14.01 -0.46
C LEU A 195 -2.47 -15.49 -0.55
N SER A 196 -1.65 -16.39 0.01
CA SER A 196 -1.98 -17.82 0.11
C SER A 196 -3.17 -18.12 1.02
N GLN A 197 -3.50 -17.21 1.95
CA GLN A 197 -4.61 -17.35 2.88
C GLN A 197 -5.96 -16.92 2.28
N GLU A 198 -5.95 -15.92 1.39
CA GLU A 198 -7.18 -15.23 1.01
C GLU A 198 -8.06 -15.93 -0.02
N LYS A 199 -7.62 -17.05 -0.64
CA LYS A 199 -8.33 -17.72 -1.75
C LYS A 199 -8.91 -16.70 -2.73
N LEU A 200 -8.06 -16.21 -3.62
CA LEU A 200 -8.44 -15.25 -4.66
C LEU A 200 -9.38 -15.93 -5.68
N ASN A 201 -10.68 -15.99 -5.37
CA ASN A 201 -11.73 -16.31 -6.32
C ASN A 201 -11.99 -15.07 -7.19
N HIS A 202 -11.07 -14.75 -8.09
CA HIS A 202 -11.26 -13.66 -9.04
C HIS A 202 -11.28 -14.19 -10.47
N ASP A 203 -12.18 -13.62 -11.27
CA ASP A 203 -12.21 -13.75 -12.72
C ASP A 203 -10.95 -13.07 -13.29
N PHE A 204 -9.85 -13.79 -13.30
CA PHE A 204 -8.72 -13.48 -14.17
C PHE A 204 -9.10 -13.80 -15.61
N GLU A 205 -8.52 -13.08 -16.57
CA GLU A 205 -8.71 -13.35 -18.01
C GLU A 205 -8.32 -14.80 -18.40
N CYS A 206 -7.55 -15.51 -17.57
CA CYS A 206 -7.47 -16.97 -17.56
C CYS A 206 -8.08 -17.55 -16.28
N HIS A 207 -9.06 -18.44 -16.40
CA HIS A 207 -9.61 -19.23 -15.28
C HIS A 207 -8.57 -20.06 -14.49
N CYS A 208 -7.33 -20.15 -14.97
CA CYS A 208 -6.23 -20.86 -14.34
C CYS A 208 -5.41 -20.02 -13.35
N ASN A 209 -5.42 -18.67 -13.46
CA ASN A 209 -4.48 -17.81 -12.73
C ASN A 209 -4.74 -17.78 -11.21
N SER A 210 -5.98 -17.97 -10.73
CA SER A 210 -6.26 -18.04 -9.28
C SER A 210 -5.55 -19.22 -8.61
N ASP A 211 -5.39 -20.32 -9.34
CA ASP A 211 -5.02 -21.62 -8.78
C ASP A 211 -3.50 -21.80 -8.67
N HIS A 212 -2.71 -21.09 -9.47
CA HIS A 212 -1.24 -21.16 -9.46
C HIS A 212 -0.53 -19.82 -9.19
N PHE A 213 -1.23 -18.69 -9.04
CA PHE A 213 -0.60 -17.38 -8.82
C PHE A 213 0.42 -17.37 -7.67
N ILE A 214 0.09 -18.00 -6.53
CA ILE A 214 1.01 -18.06 -5.39
C ILE A 214 2.21 -18.98 -5.68
N GLN A 215 2.01 -20.03 -6.49
CA GLN A 215 3.12 -20.87 -6.96
C GLN A 215 4.05 -20.07 -7.87
N ASP A 216 3.52 -19.18 -8.71
CA ASP A 216 4.32 -18.32 -9.58
C ASP A 216 5.19 -17.35 -8.77
N LEU A 217 4.68 -16.80 -7.66
CA LEU A 217 5.47 -15.94 -6.79
C LEU A 217 6.67 -16.67 -6.17
N LEU A 218 6.54 -17.96 -5.90
CA LEU A 218 7.61 -18.76 -5.28
C LEU A 218 8.56 -19.40 -6.31
N TYR A 219 7.99 -19.99 -7.36
CA TYR A 219 8.66 -20.94 -8.27
C TYR A 219 8.73 -20.47 -9.73
N GLY A 220 8.05 -19.36 -10.08
CA GLY A 220 7.99 -18.84 -11.44
C GLY A 220 9.25 -18.05 -11.84
N ILE A 221 9.55 -18.05 -13.13
CA ILE A 221 10.56 -17.20 -13.77
C ILE A 221 9.87 -15.96 -14.36
N GLY A 222 10.34 -14.77 -13.99
CA GLY A 222 9.87 -13.49 -14.55
C GLY A 222 8.66 -12.85 -13.83
N GLY A 223 8.31 -11.62 -14.25
CA GLY A 223 7.25 -10.80 -13.66
C GLY A 223 5.83 -11.16 -14.15
N ILE A 224 4.81 -10.80 -13.38
CA ILE A 224 3.40 -11.10 -13.69
C ILE A 224 2.79 -10.07 -14.65
N HIS A 225 3.41 -8.89 -14.77
CA HIS A 225 2.91 -7.76 -15.55
C HIS A 225 3.48 -7.69 -16.98
N LYS A 226 2.57 -7.45 -17.94
CA LYS A 226 2.80 -7.20 -19.37
C LYS A 226 3.74 -8.23 -20.04
N GLY A 227 3.18 -9.38 -20.45
CA GLY A 227 3.71 -10.09 -21.61
C GLY A 227 4.86 -11.07 -21.38
N THR A 228 4.88 -11.90 -20.32
CA THR A 228 5.78 -13.09 -20.33
C THR A 228 5.50 -14.05 -21.48
N MET A 229 4.36 -13.89 -22.18
CA MET A 229 4.12 -14.52 -23.48
C MET A 229 5.27 -14.22 -24.47
N GLU A 230 5.92 -13.07 -24.41
CA GLU A 230 6.96 -12.69 -25.35
C GLU A 230 8.23 -13.55 -25.22
N ILE A 231 8.60 -13.96 -24.01
CA ILE A 231 9.73 -14.88 -23.80
C ILE A 231 9.35 -16.29 -24.28
N THR A 232 8.10 -16.71 -24.10
CA THR A 232 7.64 -18.04 -24.51
C THR A 232 7.47 -18.14 -26.03
N ASP A 233 6.94 -17.10 -26.68
CA ASP A 233 6.75 -16.99 -28.13
C ASP A 233 8.09 -16.98 -28.89
N CYS A 234 9.13 -16.64 -28.15
CA CYS A 234 10.50 -16.52 -28.59
C CYS A 234 11.24 -17.87 -28.72
N PHE A 235 10.71 -18.94 -28.12
CA PHE A 235 11.22 -20.30 -28.24
C PHE A 235 10.20 -21.16 -28.96
N LYS A 236 10.61 -21.86 -30.03
CA LYS A 236 9.73 -22.84 -30.67
C LYS A 236 9.38 -23.94 -29.66
N GLU A 237 8.08 -24.27 -29.56
CA GLU A 237 7.60 -25.37 -28.72
C GLU A 237 8.38 -26.67 -29.02
N GLY A 238 8.85 -27.35 -27.96
CA GLY A 238 9.44 -28.68 -28.02
C GLY A 238 10.97 -28.76 -27.91
N ASP A 239 11.71 -27.91 -28.63
CA ASP A 239 13.15 -28.14 -28.82
C ASP A 239 14.06 -27.25 -27.96
N THR A 240 13.78 -25.95 -27.81
CA THR A 240 14.71 -25.04 -27.09
C THR A 240 14.46 -24.98 -25.58
N LEU A 241 13.22 -25.17 -25.14
CA LEU A 241 12.84 -25.19 -23.73
C LEU A 241 13.50 -26.37 -22.99
N SER A 242 13.48 -27.54 -23.61
CA SER A 242 14.13 -28.76 -23.10
C SER A 242 15.65 -28.59 -22.98
N ILE A 243 16.30 -27.92 -23.95
CA ILE A 243 17.74 -27.62 -23.93
C ILE A 243 18.13 -26.68 -22.80
N HIS A 244 17.24 -25.81 -22.33
CA HIS A 244 17.52 -24.86 -21.25
C HIS A 244 17.13 -25.39 -19.86
N GLY A 245 16.50 -26.56 -19.75
CA GLY A 245 15.98 -27.06 -18.47
C GLY A 245 14.83 -26.21 -17.92
N ILE A 246 14.05 -25.58 -18.82
CA ILE A 246 12.91 -24.73 -18.47
C ILE A 246 11.64 -25.34 -19.08
N TYR A 247 10.56 -25.36 -18.32
CA TYR A 247 9.30 -25.99 -18.68
C TYR A 247 8.15 -24.99 -18.64
N CYS A 248 7.14 -25.22 -19.48
CA CYS A 248 5.86 -24.52 -19.42
C CYS A 248 4.93 -25.27 -18.47
N CYS A 249 4.44 -24.59 -17.41
CA CYS A 249 3.60 -25.21 -16.40
C CYS A 249 2.16 -25.50 -16.87
N THR A 250 1.61 -24.73 -17.82
CA THR A 250 0.23 -24.95 -18.30
C THR A 250 0.05 -24.61 -19.79
N MET A 251 -0.87 -25.31 -20.47
CA MET A 251 -1.22 -25.08 -21.88
C MET A 251 -2.13 -23.84 -22.09
N THR A 252 -2.84 -23.40 -21.04
CA THR A 252 -3.78 -22.27 -21.10
C THR A 252 -3.20 -20.97 -20.55
N CYS A 253 -2.14 -21.04 -19.73
CA CYS A 253 -1.33 -19.91 -19.26
C CYS A 253 0.16 -20.29 -19.30
N ILE A 254 0.86 -19.79 -20.29
CA ILE A 254 2.24 -20.17 -20.56
C ILE A 254 3.15 -19.47 -19.55
N ARG A 255 3.55 -20.19 -18.50
CA ARG A 255 4.50 -19.74 -17.47
C ARG A 255 5.73 -20.63 -17.45
N LEU A 256 6.90 -20.01 -17.40
CA LEU A 256 8.18 -20.69 -17.36
C LEU A 256 8.57 -21.02 -15.91
N THR A 257 8.90 -22.28 -15.66
CA THR A 257 9.51 -22.75 -14.41
C THR A 257 10.76 -23.58 -14.71
N THR A 258 11.67 -23.68 -13.75
CA THR A 258 12.84 -24.55 -13.91
C THR A 258 12.46 -26.01 -13.76
N ALA A 259 13.22 -26.91 -14.37
CA ALA A 259 13.06 -28.37 -14.28
C ALA A 259 12.84 -28.86 -12.84
N ASN A 260 13.59 -28.30 -11.92
CA ASN A 260 13.61 -28.69 -10.51
C ASN A 260 12.28 -28.40 -9.80
N HIS A 261 11.52 -27.40 -10.26
CA HIS A 261 10.26 -27.00 -9.64
C HIS A 261 9.02 -27.42 -10.44
N TYR A 262 9.20 -27.99 -11.64
CA TYR A 262 8.09 -28.41 -12.51
C TYR A 262 7.06 -29.31 -11.81
N HIS A 263 7.53 -30.24 -10.97
CA HIS A 263 6.68 -31.14 -10.18
C HIS A 263 5.76 -30.42 -9.16
N LYS A 264 6.00 -29.14 -8.87
CA LYS A 264 5.15 -28.33 -7.98
C LYS A 264 3.84 -27.89 -8.67
N PHE A 265 3.79 -27.98 -10.01
CA PHE A 265 2.67 -27.50 -10.84
C PHE A 265 1.83 -28.63 -11.48
N GLY A 266 2.25 -29.90 -11.41
CA GLY A 266 1.50 -31.00 -12.02
C GLY A 266 1.92 -32.39 -11.54
N ASP A 267 1.04 -33.38 -11.73
CA ASP A 267 1.37 -34.80 -11.56
C ASP A 267 2.00 -35.32 -12.86
N LEU A 268 3.27 -35.74 -12.80
CA LEU A 268 4.11 -36.11 -13.95
C LEU A 268 3.56 -37.27 -14.81
N LEU A 269 2.50 -37.95 -14.35
CA LEU A 269 1.96 -39.17 -14.96
C LEU A 269 0.55 -38.99 -15.56
N ALA A 270 -0.06 -37.81 -15.44
CA ALA A 270 -1.40 -37.55 -15.98
C ALA A 270 -1.31 -36.71 -17.28
N PRO A 271 -1.76 -37.23 -18.44
CA PRO A 271 -1.77 -36.50 -19.70
C PRO A 271 -2.89 -35.45 -19.81
N GLU A 272 -3.76 -35.34 -18.79
CA GLU A 272 -4.76 -34.29 -18.69
C GLU A 272 -4.59 -33.54 -17.36
N PRO A 273 -4.67 -32.19 -17.35
CA PRO A 273 -4.65 -31.40 -16.13
C PRO A 273 -5.97 -31.61 -15.38
N LEU A 274 -6.01 -32.61 -14.51
CA LEU A 274 -7.12 -32.81 -13.58
C LEU A 274 -7.06 -31.74 -12.47
N PHE A 275 -7.43 -30.51 -12.80
CA PHE A 275 -7.81 -29.49 -11.81
C PHE A 275 -9.19 -29.79 -11.18
N SER A 276 -9.50 -31.07 -10.95
CA SER A 276 -10.72 -31.45 -10.22
C SER A 276 -10.46 -31.40 -8.72
N VAL A 277 -10.70 -30.22 -8.12
CA VAL A 277 -11.29 -30.05 -6.77
C VAL A 277 -10.49 -30.59 -5.55
N CYS A 278 -9.29 -31.17 -5.70
CA CYS A 278 -8.64 -31.89 -4.59
C CYS A 278 -7.26 -31.40 -4.10
N HIS A 279 -6.68 -30.30 -4.59
CA HIS A 279 -5.30 -29.91 -4.23
C HIS A 279 -5.15 -28.74 -3.24
N ASP A 280 -6.25 -28.07 -2.88
CA ASP A 280 -6.30 -26.85 -2.06
C ASP A 280 -5.55 -26.95 -0.71
N ASN A 281 -5.48 -28.15 -0.12
CA ASN A 281 -4.86 -28.32 1.20
C ASN A 281 -3.34 -28.47 1.13
N ARG A 282 -2.74 -29.15 0.13
CA ARG A 282 -1.28 -29.46 0.16
C ARG A 282 -0.44 -28.19 0.08
N PHE A 283 -0.98 -27.19 -0.60
CA PHE A 283 -0.28 -25.97 -0.93
C PHE A 283 0.16 -25.15 0.30
N THR A 284 -0.73 -24.92 1.28
CA THR A 284 -0.36 -24.20 2.52
C THR A 284 0.74 -24.92 3.29
N SER A 285 0.76 -26.26 3.25
CA SER A 285 1.82 -27.04 3.87
C SER A 285 3.15 -26.88 3.15
N ASP A 286 3.14 -26.87 1.81
CA ASP A 286 4.34 -26.71 1.00
C ASP A 286 4.96 -25.32 1.18
N ILE A 287 4.15 -24.25 1.20
CA ILE A 287 4.65 -22.90 1.50
C ILE A 287 5.33 -22.85 2.88
N VAL A 288 4.68 -23.39 3.92
CA VAL A 288 5.26 -23.40 5.27
C VAL A 288 6.60 -24.14 5.29
N ASN A 289 6.74 -25.22 4.51
CA ASN A 289 7.99 -25.93 4.39
C ASN A 289 9.07 -25.08 3.72
N GLU A 290 8.76 -24.49 2.55
CA GLU A 290 9.72 -23.66 1.83
C GLU A 290 10.18 -22.45 2.64
N LEU A 291 9.27 -21.77 3.35
CA LEU A 291 9.62 -20.64 4.22
C LEU A 291 10.61 -21.06 5.31
N ILE A 292 10.36 -22.21 5.95
CA ILE A 292 11.26 -22.74 7.00
C ILE A 292 12.61 -23.15 6.41
N ASP A 293 12.61 -23.82 5.27
CA ASP A 293 13.83 -24.29 4.61
C ASP A 293 14.68 -23.10 4.11
N CYS A 294 14.03 -22.00 3.71
CA CYS A 294 14.67 -20.73 3.34
C CYS A 294 15.04 -19.84 4.53
N GLY A 295 14.80 -20.28 5.78
CA GLY A 295 15.07 -19.50 6.98
C GLY A 295 14.27 -18.19 7.07
N VAL A 296 13.09 -18.15 6.45
CA VAL A 296 12.19 -16.99 6.46
C VAL A 296 11.26 -17.08 7.67
N PHE A 297 11.15 -15.98 8.42
CA PHE A 297 10.21 -15.86 9.53
C PHE A 297 9.17 -14.79 9.21
N LEU A 298 7.93 -15.03 9.62
CA LEU A 298 6.86 -14.06 9.41
C LEU A 298 6.90 -12.98 10.48
N ARG A 299 6.73 -11.72 10.07
CA ARG A 299 6.58 -10.58 10.98
C ARG A 299 5.12 -10.24 11.23
N LYS A 300 4.28 -10.45 10.22
CA LYS A 300 2.84 -10.24 10.25
C LYS A 300 2.09 -11.55 10.00
N LEU A 301 1.04 -11.77 10.79
CA LEU A 301 0.12 -12.89 10.61
C LEU A 301 -1.31 -12.38 10.56
N THR A 302 -2.03 -12.70 9.49
CA THR A 302 -3.48 -12.50 9.40
C THR A 302 -4.19 -13.83 9.64
N LEU A 303 -5.20 -13.82 10.50
CA LEU A 303 -6.03 -14.97 10.82
C LEU A 303 -7.47 -14.68 10.38
N SER A 304 -7.94 -15.46 9.41
CA SER A 304 -9.30 -15.40 8.87
C SER A 304 -9.96 -16.77 8.83
N ASP A 305 -11.29 -16.83 8.73
CA ASP A 305 -12.02 -18.11 8.73
C ASP A 305 -11.63 -19.00 7.54
N ARG A 306 -11.32 -18.36 6.40
CA ARG A 306 -10.74 -19.03 5.23
C ARG A 306 -9.41 -19.69 5.57
N TYR A 307 -8.52 -18.96 6.24
CA TYR A 307 -7.23 -19.50 6.68
C TYR A 307 -7.40 -20.68 7.64
N LEU A 308 -8.22 -20.53 8.68
CA LEU A 308 -8.46 -21.62 9.66
C LEU A 308 -8.97 -22.88 8.98
N SER A 309 -9.93 -22.72 8.07
CA SER A 309 -10.50 -23.83 7.30
C SER A 309 -9.44 -24.54 6.45
N ALA A 310 -8.50 -23.80 5.85
CA ALA A 310 -7.40 -24.37 5.06
C ALA A 310 -6.40 -25.17 5.91
N ILE A 311 -6.09 -24.70 7.12
CA ILE A 311 -5.05 -25.34 7.96
C ILE A 311 -5.58 -26.34 9.00
N GLU A 312 -6.89 -26.41 9.21
CA GLU A 312 -7.51 -27.23 10.28
C GLU A 312 -7.03 -28.69 10.26
N ARG A 313 -6.96 -29.29 9.07
CA ARG A 313 -6.52 -30.69 8.90
C ARG A 313 -5.06 -30.89 9.33
N TYR A 314 -4.22 -29.87 9.13
CA TYR A 314 -2.80 -29.91 9.48
C TYR A 314 -2.53 -29.64 10.96
N LEU A 315 -3.43 -28.91 11.64
CA LEU A 315 -3.37 -28.72 13.10
C LEU A 315 -3.62 -30.01 13.91
N LYS A 316 -3.87 -31.14 13.23
CA LYS A 316 -3.88 -32.49 13.83
C LYS A 316 -2.51 -33.16 13.77
N ASN A 317 -1.59 -32.69 12.92
CA ASN A 317 -0.26 -33.26 12.74
C ASN A 317 0.77 -32.55 13.65
N PRO A 318 1.35 -33.23 14.67
CA PRO A 318 2.34 -32.64 15.57
C PRO A 318 3.60 -32.12 14.85
N GLY A 319 4.02 -32.76 13.77
CA GLY A 319 5.16 -32.33 12.96
C GLY A 319 4.90 -31.00 12.25
N PHE A 320 3.68 -30.79 11.77
CA PHE A 320 3.28 -29.51 11.17
C PHE A 320 3.15 -28.39 12.21
N ILE A 321 2.61 -28.69 13.40
CA ILE A 321 2.57 -27.73 14.52
C ILE A 321 3.98 -27.26 14.88
N LYS A 322 4.98 -28.16 14.91
CA LYS A 322 6.38 -27.79 15.17
C LYS A 322 6.92 -26.84 14.10
N LYS A 323 6.51 -27.01 12.85
CA LYS A 323 6.86 -26.12 11.74
C LYS A 323 6.20 -24.74 11.89
N LEU A 324 4.89 -24.70 12.14
CA LEU A 324 4.18 -23.45 12.43
C LEU A 324 4.76 -22.71 13.63
N ASN A 325 5.17 -23.43 14.68
CA ASN A 325 5.81 -22.82 15.84
C ASN A 325 7.14 -22.13 15.48
N LYS A 326 7.91 -22.69 14.53
CA LYS A 326 9.10 -22.02 14.01
C LYS A 326 8.74 -20.79 13.19
N LEU A 327 7.69 -20.86 12.38
CA LEU A 327 7.29 -19.76 11.52
C LEU A 327 6.71 -18.58 12.33
N PHE A 328 5.96 -18.87 13.39
CA PHE A 328 5.22 -17.87 14.16
C PHE A 328 5.98 -17.26 15.34
N HIS A 329 7.17 -17.78 15.69
CA HIS A 329 7.91 -17.26 16.86
C HIS A 329 8.37 -15.81 16.70
N SER A 330 8.43 -15.28 15.48
CA SER A 330 8.85 -13.91 15.16
C SER A 330 7.69 -12.98 14.84
N VAL A 331 6.43 -13.44 14.98
CA VAL A 331 5.26 -12.62 14.64
C VAL A 331 5.13 -11.49 15.66
N GLU A 332 5.31 -10.26 15.18
CA GLU A 332 5.19 -9.04 15.97
C GLU A 332 3.84 -8.33 15.73
N VAL A 333 3.19 -8.61 14.60
CA VAL A 333 1.90 -8.03 14.20
C VAL A 333 0.87 -9.14 13.95
N LEU A 334 -0.24 -9.08 14.67
CA LEU A 334 -1.36 -10.02 14.51
C LEU A 334 -2.63 -9.27 14.06
N THR A 335 -3.19 -9.67 12.92
CA THR A 335 -4.51 -9.21 12.48
C THR A 335 -5.49 -10.37 12.53
N VAL A 336 -6.64 -10.17 13.14
CA VAL A 336 -7.69 -11.19 13.28
C VAL A 336 -8.97 -10.66 12.66
N SER A 337 -9.45 -11.30 11.60
CA SER A 337 -10.74 -11.01 10.98
C SER A 337 -11.88 -11.75 11.68
N GLU A 338 -13.13 -11.42 11.32
CA GLU A 338 -14.32 -12.08 11.86
C GLU A 338 -14.38 -13.57 11.48
N PHE A 339 -14.82 -14.44 12.40
CA PHE A 339 -15.05 -15.86 12.16
C PHE A 339 -16.53 -16.23 12.30
N ASP A 340 -17.03 -17.12 11.44
CA ASP A 340 -18.30 -17.78 11.70
C ASP A 340 -18.08 -18.90 12.74
N THR A 341 -18.50 -18.64 13.96
CA THR A 341 -17.99 -19.35 15.14
C THR A 341 -18.63 -20.73 15.37
N SER A 342 -18.25 -21.72 14.58
CA SER A 342 -18.43 -23.13 14.97
C SER A 342 -17.51 -23.48 16.17
N ASN A 343 -17.96 -24.38 17.06
CA ASN A 343 -17.14 -24.80 18.21
C ASN A 343 -15.82 -25.49 17.81
N ALA A 344 -15.76 -26.13 16.65
CA ALA A 344 -14.54 -26.74 16.12
C ALA A 344 -13.51 -25.68 15.70
N ASN A 345 -13.97 -24.61 15.03
CA ASN A 345 -13.12 -23.49 14.59
C ASN A 345 -12.48 -22.79 15.79
N LYS A 346 -13.22 -22.61 16.90
CA LYS A 346 -12.66 -22.03 18.15
C LYS A 346 -11.49 -22.84 18.72
N SER A 347 -11.53 -24.16 18.65
CA SER A 347 -10.45 -25.02 19.16
C SER A 347 -9.19 -24.89 18.31
N SER A 348 -9.35 -24.92 16.98
CA SER A 348 -8.26 -24.73 16.02
C SER A 348 -7.66 -23.33 16.11
N PHE A 349 -8.50 -22.31 16.28
CA PHE A 349 -8.06 -20.94 16.47
C PHE A 349 -7.23 -20.78 17.75
N ASN A 350 -7.72 -21.32 18.88
CA ASN A 350 -6.97 -21.32 20.14
C ASN A 350 -5.61 -22.05 20.03
N LYS A 351 -5.50 -23.12 19.22
CA LYS A 351 -4.21 -23.77 18.99
C LYS A 351 -3.21 -22.83 18.34
N ILE A 352 -3.63 -22.07 17.33
CA ILE A 352 -2.75 -21.10 16.64
C ILE A 352 -2.41 -19.94 17.58
N LEU A 353 -3.39 -19.42 18.33
CA LEU A 353 -3.13 -18.36 19.31
C LEU A 353 -2.12 -18.80 20.37
N ASN A 354 -2.11 -20.08 20.78
CA ASN A 354 -1.09 -20.62 21.68
C ASN A 354 0.31 -20.74 21.03
N LEU A 355 0.42 -20.69 19.70
CA LEU A 355 1.71 -20.61 19.00
C LEU A 355 2.22 -19.16 18.95
N VAL A 356 1.32 -18.20 18.77
CA VAL A 356 1.63 -16.76 18.70
C VAL A 356 1.82 -16.14 20.09
N PHE A 357 1.06 -16.61 21.07
CA PHE A 357 1.13 -16.27 22.49
C PHE A 357 1.45 -17.54 23.30
N PRO A 358 2.73 -17.97 23.32
CA PRO A 358 3.09 -19.20 24.01
C PRO A 358 2.82 -19.08 25.50
N PRO A 359 2.11 -20.05 26.12
CA PRO A 359 1.82 -19.97 27.54
C PRO A 359 3.11 -20.00 28.34
N ARG A 360 3.24 -19.07 29.29
CA ARG A 360 4.39 -18.92 30.21
C ARG A 360 5.68 -18.39 29.56
N GLN A 361 5.62 -17.87 28.33
CA GLN A 361 6.72 -17.14 27.71
C GLN A 361 6.24 -15.74 27.30
N PRO A 362 7.10 -14.71 27.38
CA PRO A 362 6.77 -13.41 26.81
C PRO A 362 6.62 -13.56 25.30
N SER A 363 5.48 -13.12 24.76
CA SER A 363 5.28 -13.02 23.32
C SER A 363 6.00 -11.78 22.79
N VAL A 364 6.53 -11.87 21.57
CA VAL A 364 7.14 -10.74 20.86
C VAL A 364 6.10 -9.86 20.15
N VAL A 365 4.81 -10.23 20.21
CA VAL A 365 3.72 -9.46 19.60
C VAL A 365 3.63 -8.06 20.22
N LYS A 366 3.76 -7.05 19.37
CA LYS A 366 3.67 -5.62 19.71
C LYS A 366 2.39 -4.98 19.22
N SER A 367 1.79 -5.50 18.15
CA SER A 367 0.61 -4.94 17.49
C SER A 367 -0.46 -5.98 17.29
N VAL A 368 -1.70 -5.67 17.68
CA VAL A 368 -2.86 -6.53 17.45
C VAL A 368 -4.02 -5.73 16.90
N THR A 369 -4.63 -6.22 15.82
CA THR A 369 -5.90 -5.70 15.28
C THR A 369 -6.96 -6.79 15.34
N LEU A 370 -8.10 -6.49 15.96
CA LEU A 370 -9.21 -7.41 16.17
C LEU A 370 -10.47 -6.91 15.47
N LEU A 371 -11.06 -7.73 14.60
CA LEU A 371 -12.40 -7.52 14.06
C LEU A 371 -13.38 -8.49 14.71
N ASN A 372 -14.28 -7.99 15.56
CA ASN A 372 -15.30 -8.75 16.32
C ASN A 372 -14.80 -9.85 17.28
N GLU A 373 -13.55 -10.30 17.18
CA GLU A 373 -13.00 -11.50 17.86
C GLU A 373 -12.38 -11.27 19.24
N PHE A 374 -13.07 -10.50 20.08
CA PHE A 374 -12.59 -10.17 21.42
C PHE A 374 -12.73 -11.33 22.42
N GLU A 375 -13.65 -12.27 22.16
CA GLU A 375 -13.94 -13.35 23.10
C GLU A 375 -12.84 -14.41 23.12
N VAL A 376 -12.30 -14.72 21.94
CA VAL A 376 -11.29 -15.78 21.79
C VAL A 376 -9.88 -15.22 21.97
N VAL A 377 -9.59 -14.04 21.41
CA VAL A 377 -8.24 -13.45 21.51
C VAL A 377 -8.02 -12.75 22.85
N GLY A 378 -9.06 -12.13 23.42
CA GLY A 378 -8.95 -11.36 24.67
C GLY A 378 -8.23 -12.06 25.82
N PRO A 379 -8.53 -13.34 26.13
CA PRO A 379 -7.80 -14.10 27.15
C PRO A 379 -6.28 -14.20 26.92
N HIS A 380 -5.83 -14.26 25.67
CA HIS A 380 -4.41 -14.34 25.32
C HIS A 380 -3.69 -13.00 25.43
N LEU A 381 -4.42 -11.89 25.37
CA LEU A 381 -3.85 -10.55 25.54
C LEU A 381 -3.69 -10.15 27.02
N LYS A 382 -4.34 -10.88 27.94
CA LYS A 382 -4.25 -10.60 29.39
C LYS A 382 -2.82 -10.84 29.87
N GLY A 383 -2.13 -9.77 30.27
CA GLY A 383 -0.76 -9.82 30.76
C GLY A 383 0.32 -9.57 29.70
N HIS A 384 -0.08 -9.26 28.46
CA HIS A 384 0.80 -8.72 27.43
C HIS A 384 0.63 -7.20 27.36
N ASN A 385 1.75 -6.49 27.16
CA ASN A 385 1.77 -5.06 26.91
C ASN A 385 1.98 -4.82 25.42
N LEU A 386 0.89 -4.50 24.72
CA LEU A 386 0.95 -4.11 23.32
C LEU A 386 1.39 -2.65 23.20
N LYS A 387 2.13 -2.33 22.13
CA LYS A 387 2.37 -0.96 21.68
C LYS A 387 1.20 -0.44 20.85
N HIS A 388 0.58 -1.31 20.03
CA HIS A 388 -0.52 -0.95 19.15
C HIS A 388 -1.71 -1.90 19.34
N LEU A 389 -2.90 -1.32 19.51
CA LEU A 389 -4.16 -2.08 19.60
C LEU A 389 -5.23 -1.46 18.69
N GLY A 390 -5.69 -2.23 17.72
CA GLY A 390 -6.83 -1.93 16.87
C GLY A 390 -8.03 -2.78 17.25
N ILE A 391 -9.18 -2.16 17.47
CA ILE A 391 -10.46 -2.82 17.72
C ILE A 391 -11.48 -2.33 16.70
N SER A 392 -11.89 -3.22 15.81
CA SER A 392 -12.93 -3.03 14.82
C SER A 392 -14.17 -3.81 15.21
N PHE A 393 -15.33 -3.15 15.17
CA PHE A 393 -16.56 -3.70 15.72
C PHE A 393 -17.78 -3.44 14.82
N CYS A 394 -18.49 -4.51 14.47
CA CYS A 394 -19.72 -4.44 13.68
C CYS A 394 -20.94 -4.13 14.56
N LEU A 395 -21.62 -3.03 14.24
CA LEU A 395 -22.89 -2.62 14.83
C LEU A 395 -24.03 -3.31 14.09
N ASN A 396 -24.62 -4.32 14.73
CA ASN A 396 -25.80 -5.04 14.24
C ASN A 396 -26.77 -5.33 15.38
N HIS A 397 -27.93 -5.90 15.07
CA HIS A 397 -28.99 -6.20 16.06
C HIS A 397 -28.54 -7.11 17.22
N SER A 398 -27.48 -7.92 17.02
CA SER A 398 -26.91 -8.79 18.04
C SER A 398 -25.93 -8.06 18.96
N THR A 399 -25.32 -6.97 18.47
CA THR A 399 -24.24 -6.27 19.17
C THR A 399 -24.66 -4.95 19.83
N VAL A 400 -25.75 -4.35 19.35
CA VAL A 400 -26.38 -3.17 19.96
C VAL A 400 -27.75 -3.48 20.55
N PHE A 401 -28.23 -2.59 21.42
CA PHE A 401 -29.63 -2.54 21.82
C PHE A 401 -30.20 -1.14 21.59
N ARG A 402 -31.48 -1.09 21.22
CA ARG A 402 -32.21 0.17 20.98
C ARG A 402 -32.60 0.78 22.31
N THR A 403 -32.34 2.06 22.48
CA THR A 403 -32.76 2.77 23.71
C THR A 403 -34.19 3.31 23.60
N GLN A 404 -34.70 3.48 22.38
CA GLN A 404 -36.05 3.98 22.11
C GLN A 404 -36.68 3.33 20.88
N TRP A 405 -38.00 3.22 20.89
CA TRP A 405 -38.79 2.82 19.72
C TRP A 405 -39.00 4.04 18.82
N VAL A 406 -38.60 3.91 17.55
CA VAL A 406 -38.65 5.00 16.58
C VAL A 406 -39.41 4.52 15.33
N LYS A 407 -40.13 5.43 14.65
CA LYS A 407 -40.88 5.10 13.42
C LYS A 407 -39.93 4.68 12.30
N LYS A 408 -40.42 3.86 11.36
CA LYS A 408 -39.66 3.41 10.18
C LYS A 408 -39.14 4.64 9.41
N GLY A 409 -37.84 4.66 9.11
CA GLY A 409 -37.16 5.75 8.39
C GLY A 409 -36.49 6.81 9.26
N GLN A 410 -36.70 6.79 10.58
CA GLN A 410 -36.00 7.69 11.51
C GLN A 410 -34.73 7.06 12.08
N ILE A 411 -33.79 7.92 12.49
CA ILE A 411 -32.52 7.50 13.09
C ILE A 411 -32.76 6.87 14.46
N VAL A 412 -32.30 5.64 14.66
CA VAL A 412 -32.55 4.88 15.89
C VAL A 412 -31.38 5.07 16.88
N PRO A 413 -31.61 5.59 18.09
CA PRO A 413 -30.56 5.68 19.09
C PRO A 413 -30.21 4.28 19.64
N VAL A 414 -28.92 3.97 19.62
CA VAL A 414 -28.39 2.65 20.00
C VAL A 414 -27.24 2.79 20.99
N ARG A 415 -27.10 1.76 21.83
CA ARG A 415 -25.93 1.55 22.69
C ARG A 415 -25.37 0.16 22.45
N ILE A 416 -24.04 0.04 22.53
CA ILE A 416 -23.38 -1.27 22.48
C ILE A 416 -23.80 -2.07 23.71
N ARG A 417 -24.10 -3.36 23.53
CA ARG A 417 -24.53 -4.23 24.62
C ARG A 417 -23.46 -4.33 25.70
N LEU A 418 -23.91 -4.47 26.95
CA LEU A 418 -23.06 -4.45 28.13
C LEU A 418 -22.05 -5.62 28.16
N ASN A 419 -22.46 -6.81 27.71
CA ASN A 419 -21.59 -7.99 27.66
C ASN A 419 -20.38 -7.77 26.73
N ILE A 420 -20.60 -7.18 25.56
CA ILE A 420 -19.55 -6.86 24.59
C ILE A 420 -18.68 -5.73 25.14
N SER A 421 -19.31 -4.66 25.63
CA SER A 421 -18.62 -3.52 26.23
C SER A 421 -17.65 -3.98 27.34
N ARG A 422 -18.10 -4.88 28.21
CA ARG A 422 -17.27 -5.43 29.29
C ARG A 422 -16.06 -6.20 28.76
N LYS A 423 -16.23 -7.04 27.73
CA LYS A 423 -15.13 -7.83 27.16
C LYS A 423 -14.06 -6.94 26.53
N ILE A 424 -14.47 -5.94 25.76
CA ILE A 424 -13.54 -4.99 25.14
C ILE A 424 -12.83 -4.16 26.21
N THR A 425 -13.58 -3.64 27.20
CA THR A 425 -13.01 -2.89 28.33
C THR A 425 -12.01 -3.73 29.14
N GLU A 426 -12.26 -5.03 29.34
CA GLU A 426 -11.31 -5.93 30.00
C GLU A 426 -9.99 -6.04 29.22
N ILE A 427 -10.03 -6.10 27.88
CA ILE A 427 -8.82 -6.10 27.06
C ILE A 427 -8.09 -4.76 27.22
N ILE A 428 -8.78 -3.64 26.98
CA ILE A 428 -8.18 -2.30 27.01
C ILE A 428 -7.52 -2.02 28.36
N ASN A 429 -8.18 -2.33 29.48
CA ASN A 429 -7.65 -2.04 30.82
C ASN A 429 -6.39 -2.85 31.18
N THR A 430 -6.07 -3.92 30.44
CA THR A 430 -4.82 -4.68 30.64
C THR A 430 -3.62 -4.04 29.97
N GLN A 431 -3.84 -3.11 29.04
CA GLN A 431 -2.80 -2.53 28.18
C GLN A 431 -2.31 -1.20 28.75
N LYS A 432 -1.12 -1.19 29.35
CA LYS A 432 -0.57 0.01 30.03
C LYS A 432 0.43 0.81 29.21
N GLU A 433 1.01 0.19 28.18
CA GLU A 433 2.11 0.76 27.39
C GLU A 433 1.68 1.07 25.94
N LEU A 434 0.37 1.24 25.70
CA LEU A 434 -0.13 1.57 24.37
C LEU A 434 0.44 2.90 23.89
N GLU A 435 1.09 2.87 22.74
CA GLU A 435 1.56 4.02 21.99
C GLU A 435 0.55 4.41 20.90
N SER A 436 -0.23 3.45 20.39
CA SER A 436 -1.29 3.69 19.40
C SER A 436 -2.55 2.91 19.70
N PHE A 437 -3.71 3.55 19.55
CA PHE A 437 -5.00 2.90 19.70
C PHE A 437 -5.96 3.31 18.58
N THR A 438 -6.59 2.31 17.96
CA THR A 438 -7.58 2.52 16.89
C THR A 438 -8.89 1.86 17.28
N PHE A 439 -9.98 2.60 17.22
CA PHE A 439 -11.33 2.09 17.43
C PHE A 439 -12.18 2.36 16.19
N THR A 440 -12.60 1.28 15.53
CA THR A 440 -13.37 1.33 14.29
C THR A 440 -14.75 0.74 14.49
N LEU A 441 -15.76 1.44 13.99
CA LEU A 441 -17.16 1.02 13.99
C LEU A 441 -17.61 0.78 12.55
N ILE A 442 -18.13 -0.42 12.32
CA ILE A 442 -18.62 -0.88 11.01
C ILE A 442 -20.13 -1.14 11.14
N THR A 443 -20.94 -0.92 10.10
CA THR A 443 -22.36 -1.30 10.12
C THR A 443 -22.74 -2.06 8.86
N ASP A 444 -23.30 -3.25 9.03
CA ASP A 444 -23.92 -4.01 7.93
C ASP A 444 -25.41 -3.68 7.80
N ASP A 445 -25.98 -2.93 8.75
CA ASP A 445 -27.40 -2.56 8.74
C ASP A 445 -27.61 -1.32 7.86
N SER A 446 -28.50 -1.47 6.86
CA SER A 446 -29.03 -0.36 6.04
C SER A 446 -29.81 0.68 6.85
N ARG A 447 -30.07 0.42 8.14
CA ARG A 447 -30.76 1.35 9.03
C ARG A 447 -29.81 2.42 9.57
N LYS A 448 -30.24 3.67 9.47
CA LYS A 448 -29.58 4.80 10.13
C LYS A 448 -29.73 4.67 11.65
N CYS A 449 -28.63 4.46 12.35
CA CYS A 449 -28.56 4.45 13.81
C CYS A 449 -27.86 5.71 14.34
N ARG A 450 -27.98 5.97 15.64
CA ARG A 450 -27.19 6.98 16.36
C ARG A 450 -26.52 6.35 17.56
N LEU A 451 -25.20 6.25 17.55
CA LEU A 451 -24.43 5.71 18.68
C LEU A 451 -24.43 6.71 19.84
N LEU A 452 -25.02 6.29 20.96
CA LEU A 452 -25.01 7.04 22.20
C LEU A 452 -23.81 6.66 23.08
N ASP A 453 -23.40 7.60 23.93
CA ASP A 453 -22.42 7.33 24.99
C ASP A 453 -22.82 6.11 25.85
N ASN A 454 -21.82 5.30 26.20
CA ASN A 454 -21.95 4.08 26.99
C ASN A 454 -20.65 3.78 27.75
N ASP A 455 -20.63 2.68 28.50
CA ASP A 455 -19.47 2.33 29.34
C ASP A 455 -18.21 1.99 28.53
N LEU A 456 -18.35 1.49 27.30
CA LEU A 456 -17.20 1.26 26.41
C LEU A 456 -16.60 2.59 25.96
N ILE A 457 -17.42 3.54 25.51
CA ILE A 457 -16.96 4.86 25.09
C ILE A 457 -16.29 5.60 26.27
N ARG A 458 -16.82 5.46 27.49
CA ARG A 458 -16.15 5.95 28.70
C ARG A 458 -14.81 5.29 28.96
N CYS A 459 -14.66 3.99 28.66
CA CYS A 459 -13.36 3.32 28.70
C CYS A 459 -12.38 3.93 27.67
N LEU A 460 -12.84 4.28 26.47
CA LEU A 460 -12.00 4.96 25.47
C LEU A 460 -11.50 6.32 25.96
N TYR A 461 -12.29 7.04 26.75
CA TYR A 461 -11.84 8.28 27.39
C TYR A 461 -10.68 8.06 28.36
N ASN A 462 -10.63 6.92 29.06
CA ASN A 462 -9.51 6.57 29.92
C ASN A 462 -8.26 6.23 29.10
N VAL A 463 -8.42 5.63 27.91
CA VAL A 463 -7.30 5.36 26.99
C VAL A 463 -6.61 6.68 26.59
N LEU A 464 -7.39 7.71 26.26
CA LEU A 464 -6.86 9.05 25.93
C LEU A 464 -6.03 9.69 27.06
N GLN A 465 -6.14 9.20 28.29
CA GLN A 465 -5.39 9.70 29.44
C GLN A 465 -4.08 8.93 29.69
N LEU A 466 -3.78 7.89 28.90
CA LEU A 466 -2.53 7.13 29.01
C LEU A 466 -1.33 7.99 28.61
N SER A 467 -0.29 8.02 29.44
CA SER A 467 0.92 8.82 29.21
C SER A 467 1.82 8.29 28.08
N SER A 468 1.72 6.99 27.77
CA SER A 468 2.41 6.36 26.65
C SER A 468 1.76 6.67 25.30
N LEU A 469 0.46 7.03 25.29
CA LEU A 469 -0.31 7.13 24.06
C LEU A 469 0.18 8.29 23.20
N ARG A 470 0.51 7.98 21.95
CA ARG A 470 0.95 8.94 20.93
C ARG A 470 -0.13 9.17 19.88
N LYS A 471 -0.79 8.11 19.43
CA LYS A 471 -1.79 8.15 18.36
C LYS A 471 -3.12 7.56 18.84
N PHE A 472 -4.22 8.27 18.60
CA PHE A 472 -5.58 7.76 18.82
C PHE A 472 -6.42 7.99 17.57
N LYS A 473 -7.04 6.92 17.05
CA LYS A 473 -7.97 6.99 15.92
C LYS A 473 -9.35 6.52 16.34
N PHE A 474 -10.36 7.35 16.10
CA PHE A 474 -11.77 6.99 16.22
C PHE A 474 -12.40 7.03 14.82
N ASP A 475 -12.75 5.85 14.32
CA ASP A 475 -13.24 5.66 12.97
C ASP A 475 -14.67 5.12 12.99
N ALA A 476 -15.56 5.89 12.41
CA ALA A 476 -16.97 5.63 12.21
C ALA A 476 -17.37 6.10 10.80
N SER A 477 -16.41 6.20 9.87
CA SER A 477 -16.67 6.50 8.46
C SER A 477 -17.65 5.50 7.88
N HIS A 478 -17.40 4.21 8.08
CA HIS A 478 -18.20 3.07 7.64
C HIS A 478 -19.59 2.96 8.26
N LEU A 479 -20.01 3.96 9.03
CA LEU A 479 -21.36 4.06 9.52
C LEU A 479 -22.23 4.88 8.56
N HIS A 480 -23.29 4.28 8.02
CA HIS A 480 -24.50 5.03 7.57
C HIS A 480 -25.25 5.71 8.74
N SER A 481 -24.62 5.76 9.91
CA SER A 481 -25.17 6.07 11.22
C SER A 481 -24.40 7.23 11.86
N GLN A 482 -25.05 7.94 12.78
CA GLN A 482 -24.49 9.12 13.43
C GLN A 482 -23.82 8.76 14.77
N VAL A 483 -22.85 9.56 15.16
CA VAL A 483 -22.24 9.54 16.50
C VAL A 483 -22.87 10.67 17.32
N SER A 484 -23.18 10.42 18.59
CA SER A 484 -23.73 11.46 19.45
C SER A 484 -22.73 12.59 19.73
N SER A 485 -23.22 13.82 19.84
CA SER A 485 -22.37 15.00 20.08
C SER A 485 -21.59 14.92 21.37
N VAL A 486 -22.09 14.20 22.38
CA VAL A 486 -21.40 13.94 23.65
C VAL A 486 -20.06 13.24 23.40
N ILE A 487 -20.04 12.27 22.49
CA ILE A 487 -18.84 11.50 22.16
C ILE A 487 -17.81 12.42 21.49
N LEU A 488 -18.22 13.15 20.44
CA LEU A 488 -17.37 14.10 19.73
C LEU A 488 -16.78 15.15 20.69
N CYS A 489 -17.62 15.78 21.51
CA CYS A 489 -17.17 16.84 22.43
C CYS A 489 -16.18 16.29 23.46
N ASN A 490 -16.42 15.10 24.02
CA ASN A 490 -15.51 14.51 24.99
C ASN A 490 -14.17 14.11 24.37
N LEU A 491 -14.16 13.51 23.17
CA LEU A 491 -12.92 13.17 22.46
C LEU A 491 -12.06 14.40 22.21
N LEU A 492 -12.65 15.47 21.67
CA LEU A 492 -11.97 16.74 21.42
C LEU A 492 -11.53 17.42 22.71
N SER A 493 -12.38 17.45 23.73
CA SER A 493 -12.07 18.02 25.05
C SER A 493 -10.86 17.35 25.68
N LEU A 494 -10.87 16.02 25.77
CA LEU A 494 -9.78 15.25 26.37
C LEU A 494 -8.49 15.38 25.57
N PHE A 495 -8.59 15.33 24.23
CA PHE A 495 -7.43 15.53 23.37
C PHE A 495 -6.80 16.91 23.54
N LEU A 496 -7.59 17.98 23.56
CA LEU A 496 -7.07 19.34 23.67
C LEU A 496 -6.60 19.70 25.09
N SER A 497 -7.15 19.07 26.13
CA SER A 497 -6.80 19.36 27.53
C SER A 497 -5.68 18.50 28.12
N SER A 498 -5.48 17.29 27.60
CA SER A 498 -4.45 16.34 28.07
C SER A 498 -3.10 16.60 27.39
N PRO A 499 -1.94 16.24 27.98
CA PRO A 499 -0.65 16.22 27.25
C PRO A 499 -0.61 15.16 26.14
N TYR A 500 -1.38 14.08 26.28
CA TYR A 500 -1.43 12.95 25.34
C TYR A 500 -2.88 12.63 24.95
N PRO A 501 -3.14 12.05 23.77
CA PRO A 501 -2.19 11.71 22.71
C PRO A 501 -1.63 12.94 21.98
N LEU A 502 -0.56 12.72 21.20
CA LEU A 502 0.01 13.75 20.31
C LEU A 502 -0.75 13.87 19.00
N SER A 503 -1.44 12.81 18.57
CA SER A 503 -2.24 12.78 17.35
C SER A 503 -3.63 12.22 17.61
N LEU A 504 -4.65 12.91 17.12
CA LEU A 504 -6.04 12.46 17.10
C LEU A 504 -6.55 12.42 15.66
N THR A 505 -7.01 11.26 15.21
CA THR A 505 -7.70 11.09 13.93
C THR A 505 -9.18 10.81 14.19
N LEU A 506 -10.06 11.62 13.61
CA LEU A 506 -11.50 11.46 13.67
C LEU A 506 -12.05 11.20 12.28
N SER A 507 -12.88 10.17 12.15
CA SER A 507 -13.74 9.99 11.00
C SER A 507 -15.13 9.61 11.46
N LEU A 508 -16.08 10.55 11.43
CA LEU A 508 -17.43 10.34 11.98
C LEU A 508 -18.47 11.34 11.45
N SER A 509 -19.73 10.92 11.46
CA SER A 509 -20.88 11.81 11.19
C SER A 509 -21.59 12.21 12.47
N CYS A 510 -21.60 13.50 12.82
CA CYS A 510 -22.29 14.09 13.97
C CYS A 510 -22.95 15.43 13.57
N PRO A 511 -24.11 15.43 12.89
CA PRO A 511 -24.69 16.66 12.34
C PRO A 511 -25.42 17.54 13.37
N LEU A 512 -25.73 17.02 14.57
CA LEU A 512 -26.56 17.72 15.57
C LEU A 512 -25.87 17.78 16.93
N LEU A 513 -25.88 18.97 17.54
CA LEU A 513 -25.51 19.19 18.93
C LEU A 513 -26.74 19.05 19.83
N ASP A 514 -26.75 18.03 20.69
CA ASP A 514 -27.87 17.84 21.63
C ASP A 514 -27.90 18.90 22.74
N GLN A 515 -26.74 19.45 23.09
CA GLN A 515 -26.54 20.47 24.13
C GLN A 515 -25.39 21.38 23.73
N GLN A 516 -25.42 22.66 24.12
CA GLN A 516 -24.27 23.56 23.95
C GLN A 516 -23.17 23.18 24.96
N PRO A 517 -22.03 22.63 24.51
CA PRO A 517 -20.93 22.31 25.39
C PRO A 517 -20.25 23.60 25.88
N LYS A 518 -19.57 23.52 27.02
CA LYS A 518 -18.75 24.63 27.52
C LYS A 518 -17.56 24.84 26.58
N PRO A 519 -17.22 26.10 26.21
CA PRO A 519 -16.04 26.38 25.39
C PRO A 519 -14.76 25.84 26.05
N LEU A 520 -13.88 25.27 25.24
CA LEU A 520 -12.58 24.80 25.68
C LEU A 520 -11.63 25.99 25.91
N THR A 521 -10.85 25.94 26.99
CA THR A 521 -9.82 26.95 27.31
C THR A 521 -8.42 26.40 27.06
N ALA A 522 -7.62 27.17 26.32
CA ALA A 522 -6.17 27.11 26.01
C ALA A 522 -5.49 25.73 25.80
N ASN A 523 -4.70 25.65 24.72
CA ASN A 523 -3.83 24.52 24.38
C ASN A 523 -2.61 24.44 25.31
N PRO A 524 -2.50 23.45 26.22
CA PRO A 524 -1.24 23.16 26.89
C PRO A 524 -0.26 22.53 25.90
N ALA A 525 1.04 22.74 26.13
CA ALA A 525 2.08 21.95 25.47
C ALA A 525 1.92 20.45 25.80
N PRO A 526 2.27 19.53 24.90
CA PRO A 526 2.95 19.72 23.60
C PRO A 526 2.02 20.08 22.43
N LEU A 527 2.59 20.58 21.32
CA LEU A 527 1.87 20.78 20.06
C LEU A 527 1.37 19.43 19.50
N LYS A 528 0.12 19.42 19.02
CA LYS A 528 -0.59 18.18 18.63
C LYS A 528 -1.02 18.17 17.18
N THR A 529 -1.24 16.99 16.62
CA THR A 529 -1.80 16.79 15.27
C THR A 529 -3.27 16.43 15.37
N LEU A 530 -4.13 17.21 14.71
CA LEU A 530 -5.56 16.90 14.57
C LEU A 530 -5.84 16.56 13.12
N GLU A 531 -6.36 15.36 12.89
CA GLU A 531 -6.74 14.84 11.59
C GLU A 531 -8.24 14.55 11.58
N ILE A 532 -8.94 15.13 10.61
CA ILE A 532 -10.38 15.05 10.44
C ILE A 532 -10.62 14.55 9.03
N ASN A 533 -11.16 13.35 8.91
CA ASN A 533 -11.32 12.65 7.63
C ASN A 533 -12.79 12.29 7.43
N ASP A 534 -13.38 12.63 6.28
CA ASP A 534 -14.80 12.33 5.95
C ASP A 534 -15.78 12.61 7.12
N CYS A 535 -15.64 13.78 7.75
CA CYS A 535 -16.44 14.15 8.90
C CYS A 535 -17.62 15.05 8.52
N THR A 536 -18.75 14.84 9.18
CA THR A 536 -19.87 15.80 9.21
C THR A 536 -20.02 16.33 10.62
N PHE A 537 -19.87 17.63 10.81
CA PHE A 537 -19.94 18.25 12.13
C PHE A 537 -21.12 19.20 12.29
N PRO A 538 -21.54 19.48 13.53
CA PRO A 538 -22.68 20.35 13.77
C PRO A 538 -22.26 21.83 13.60
N PRO A 539 -23.13 22.71 13.08
CA PRO A 539 -22.78 24.08 12.74
C PRO A 539 -22.30 24.93 13.93
N ASN A 540 -22.72 24.57 15.15
CA ASN A 540 -22.32 25.26 16.38
C ASN A 540 -21.00 24.72 16.99
N LEU A 541 -20.33 23.75 16.37
CA LEU A 541 -19.03 23.22 16.84
C LEU A 541 -17.96 24.31 17.08
N PRO A 542 -17.84 25.38 16.27
CA PRO A 542 -16.82 26.40 16.49
C PRO A 542 -16.94 27.13 17.84
N SER A 543 -18.15 27.20 18.40
CA SER A 543 -18.37 27.78 19.74
C SER A 543 -17.76 26.94 20.88
N PHE A 544 -17.50 25.65 20.61
CA PHE A 544 -16.87 24.73 21.54
C PHE A 544 -15.35 24.76 21.47
N LEU A 545 -14.79 24.92 20.27
CA LEU A 545 -13.34 24.90 20.03
C LEU A 545 -12.66 26.16 20.61
N PRO A 546 -11.35 26.07 20.96
CA PRO A 546 -10.57 27.25 21.31
C PRO A 546 -10.58 28.27 20.17
N GLN A 547 -10.89 29.54 20.47
CA GLN A 547 -10.94 30.60 19.45
C GLN A 547 -9.59 30.87 18.78
N ASN A 548 -8.49 30.63 19.50
CA ASN A 548 -7.13 30.65 18.97
C ASN A 548 -6.58 29.24 19.07
N LEU A 549 -6.57 28.53 17.95
CA LEU A 549 -6.17 27.13 17.88
C LEU A 549 -4.70 27.03 17.48
N VAL A 550 -3.86 26.43 18.34
CA VAL A 550 -2.42 26.24 18.10
C VAL A 550 -2.08 24.76 18.06
N LEU A 551 -1.77 24.23 16.87
CA LEU A 551 -1.48 22.81 16.66
C LEU A 551 -0.11 22.63 16.01
N LYS A 552 0.42 21.40 16.04
CA LYS A 552 1.54 21.02 15.19
C LYS A 552 1.07 20.93 13.74
N SER A 553 0.03 20.15 13.50
CA SER A 553 -0.54 19.92 12.17
C SER A 553 -2.06 19.86 12.27
N LEU A 554 -2.74 20.48 11.30
CA LEU A 554 -4.18 20.35 11.10
C LEU A 554 -4.39 19.72 9.73
N LYS A 555 -5.06 18.58 9.71
CA LYS A 555 -5.39 17.87 8.46
C LYS A 555 -6.89 17.76 8.31
N LEU A 556 -7.40 18.33 7.24
CA LEU A 556 -8.79 18.29 6.82
C LEU A 556 -8.83 17.51 5.51
N GLN A 557 -9.08 16.20 5.57
CA GLN A 557 -9.04 15.33 4.39
C GLN A 557 -10.42 14.79 4.04
N ASP A 558 -10.73 14.74 2.75
CA ASP A 558 -11.98 14.21 2.18
C ASP A 558 -13.27 14.79 2.82
N ASN A 559 -13.16 15.99 3.39
CA ASN A 559 -14.29 16.66 4.02
C ASN A 559 -15.06 17.48 2.98
N LYS A 560 -16.37 17.56 3.20
CA LYS A 560 -17.23 18.55 2.55
C LYS A 560 -16.80 19.96 2.93
N TRP A 561 -17.01 20.93 2.03
CA TRP A 561 -16.73 22.34 2.30
C TRP A 561 -17.52 22.89 3.49
N SER A 562 -18.71 22.34 3.76
CA SER A 562 -19.49 22.65 4.96
C SER A 562 -18.73 22.35 6.26
N THR A 563 -17.95 21.26 6.33
CA THR A 563 -17.11 20.94 7.49
C THR A 563 -15.90 21.88 7.57
N VAL A 564 -15.27 22.19 6.43
CA VAL A 564 -14.14 23.14 6.35
C VAL A 564 -14.56 24.54 6.83
N SER A 565 -15.74 25.01 6.43
CA SER A 565 -16.30 26.33 6.84
C SER A 565 -16.52 26.48 8.35
N LEU A 566 -16.54 25.39 9.11
CA LEU A 566 -16.63 25.50 10.57
C LEU A 566 -15.34 26.12 11.14
N PHE A 567 -14.18 25.79 10.56
CA PHE A 567 -12.89 26.31 11.02
C PHE A 567 -12.73 27.80 10.72
N THR A 568 -13.41 28.34 9.71
CA THR A 568 -13.35 29.77 9.36
C THR A 568 -14.00 30.68 10.41
N ASN A 569 -14.77 30.12 11.35
CA ASN A 569 -15.41 30.86 12.43
C ASN A 569 -14.53 31.04 13.67
N LEU A 570 -13.29 30.54 13.65
CA LEU A 570 -12.30 30.76 14.70
C LEU A 570 -11.61 32.13 14.51
N GLN A 571 -11.02 32.67 15.58
CA GLN A 571 -10.27 33.94 15.51
C GLN A 571 -8.91 33.76 14.82
N SER A 572 -8.21 32.67 15.15
CA SER A 572 -6.94 32.33 14.50
C SER A 572 -6.62 30.83 14.62
N ILE A 573 -5.87 30.33 13.65
CA ILE A 573 -5.33 28.97 13.63
C ILE A 573 -3.83 29.09 13.35
N THR A 574 -2.98 28.60 14.25
CA THR A 574 -1.52 28.56 14.07
C THR A 574 -1.08 27.11 14.00
N VAL A 575 -0.43 26.73 12.91
CA VAL A 575 0.06 25.36 12.68
C VAL A 575 1.45 25.37 12.05
N GLU A 576 2.22 24.29 12.21
CA GLU A 576 3.41 24.08 11.38
C GLU A 576 2.97 23.63 9.98
N GLU A 577 2.02 22.69 9.91
CA GLU A 577 1.51 22.12 8.67
C GLU A 577 -0.02 22.20 8.60
N LEU A 578 -0.54 22.65 7.46
CA LEU A 578 -1.96 22.51 7.10
C LEU A 578 -2.09 21.60 5.88
N VAL A 579 -2.89 20.54 6.01
CA VAL A 579 -3.31 19.68 4.90
C VAL A 579 -4.79 19.90 4.65
N LEU A 580 -5.16 20.32 3.44
CA LEU A 580 -6.55 20.52 3.03
C LEU A 580 -6.81 19.73 1.75
N HIS A 581 -7.49 18.58 1.89
CA HIS A 581 -7.97 17.78 0.79
C HIS A 581 -9.51 17.75 0.83
N THR A 582 -10.17 18.10 -0.27
CA THR A 582 -11.64 18.15 -0.34
C THR A 582 -12.19 17.17 -1.35
N SER A 583 -13.18 16.38 -0.95
CA SER A 583 -13.86 15.42 -1.83
C SER A 583 -14.82 16.11 -2.81
N GLU A 584 -15.47 17.19 -2.38
CA GLU A 584 -16.46 17.91 -3.19
C GLU A 584 -15.82 18.95 -4.12
N LYS A 585 -16.41 19.07 -5.31
CA LYS A 585 -16.07 20.11 -6.29
C LYS A 585 -16.29 21.52 -5.71
N MET A 586 -15.22 22.31 -5.72
CA MET A 586 -15.14 23.68 -5.21
C MET A 586 -15.93 24.65 -6.08
N THR A 587 -17.04 25.16 -5.55
CA THR A 587 -17.85 26.21 -6.17
C THR A 587 -17.36 27.61 -5.79
N ASN A 588 -17.98 28.66 -6.35
CA ASN A 588 -17.65 30.05 -6.03
C ASN A 588 -17.85 30.39 -4.53
N ASP A 589 -18.84 29.79 -3.86
CA ASP A 589 -19.05 30.02 -2.42
C ASP A 589 -18.00 29.29 -1.58
N ASP A 590 -17.52 28.15 -2.04
CA ASP A 590 -16.45 27.39 -1.38
C ASP A 590 -15.10 28.12 -1.47
N VAL A 591 -14.84 28.87 -2.55
CA VAL A 591 -13.63 29.68 -2.67
C VAL A 591 -13.62 30.82 -1.65
N LYS A 592 -14.77 31.39 -1.32
CA LYS A 592 -14.88 32.37 -0.22
C LYS A 592 -14.52 31.71 1.12
N THR A 593 -14.98 30.48 1.34
CA THR A 593 -14.59 29.69 2.52
C THR A 593 -13.09 29.47 2.57
N PHE A 594 -12.47 29.11 1.45
CA PHE A 594 -11.02 28.93 1.36
C PHE A 594 -10.25 30.23 1.64
N LEU A 595 -10.69 31.36 1.08
CA LEU A 595 -10.12 32.69 1.33
C LEU A 595 -10.23 33.06 2.83
N LEU A 596 -11.38 32.81 3.45
CA LEU A 596 -11.58 33.05 4.89
C LEU A 596 -10.66 32.17 5.72
N LEU A 597 -10.54 30.89 5.39
CA LEU A 597 -9.62 29.96 6.06
C LEU A 597 -8.17 30.48 5.97
N PHE A 598 -7.72 30.87 4.78
CA PHE A 598 -6.39 31.46 4.58
C PHE A 598 -6.17 32.71 5.42
N SER A 599 -7.20 33.55 5.60
CA SER A 599 -7.09 34.78 6.38
C SER A 599 -6.86 34.57 7.88
N ILE A 600 -7.27 33.41 8.41
CA ILE A 600 -7.15 33.08 9.83
C ILE A 600 -6.05 32.05 10.12
N VAL A 601 -5.60 31.29 9.11
CA VAL A 601 -4.56 30.26 9.26
C VAL A 601 -3.17 30.87 9.03
N THR A 602 -2.32 30.75 10.04
CA THR A 602 -0.87 30.93 9.93
C THR A 602 -0.22 29.55 9.93
N ALA A 603 0.27 29.11 8.76
CA ALA A 603 0.96 27.84 8.58
C ALA A 603 2.36 28.03 7.97
N ARG A 604 3.33 27.23 8.39
CA ARG A 604 4.66 27.19 7.74
C ARG A 604 4.57 26.44 6.41
N GLU A 605 3.78 25.38 6.37
CA GLU A 605 3.63 24.49 5.22
C GLU A 605 2.15 24.31 4.86
N TRP A 606 1.85 24.44 3.56
CA TRP A 606 0.53 24.17 2.98
C TRP A 606 0.59 22.99 2.03
N LYS A 607 -0.33 22.05 2.21
CA LYS A 607 -0.54 20.89 1.32
C LYS A 607 -1.99 20.89 0.87
N LEU A 608 -2.22 21.06 -0.43
CA LEU A 608 -3.55 21.27 -0.99
C LEU A 608 -3.91 20.14 -1.94
N GLY A 609 -5.12 19.59 -1.78
CA GLY A 609 -5.74 18.67 -2.71
C GLY A 609 -7.15 19.16 -3.03
N LEU A 610 -7.35 19.70 -4.23
CA LEU A 610 -8.60 20.39 -4.57
C LEU A 610 -9.23 19.82 -5.84
N ASN A 611 -10.56 19.69 -5.82
CA ASN A 611 -11.40 19.42 -6.99
C ASN A 611 -12.07 20.74 -7.39
N ILE A 612 -11.75 21.32 -8.56
CA ILE A 612 -12.05 22.74 -8.87
C ILE A 612 -13.20 22.86 -9.88
N GLU A 613 -14.15 23.77 -9.63
CA GLU A 613 -15.12 24.18 -10.66
C GLU A 613 -14.52 25.15 -11.67
N ASP A 614 -14.62 24.79 -12.94
CA ASP A 614 -14.14 25.58 -14.08
C ASP A 614 -15.07 26.78 -14.41
N LYS A 615 -15.14 27.72 -13.47
CA LYS A 615 -15.81 29.03 -13.63
C LYS A 615 -14.80 30.15 -13.40
N PRO A 616 -14.84 31.23 -14.21
CA PRO A 616 -13.86 32.34 -14.11
C PRO A 616 -13.72 32.91 -12.69
N GLY A 617 -14.83 33.16 -11.98
CA GLY A 617 -14.79 33.72 -10.63
C GLY A 617 -14.16 32.80 -9.58
N THR A 618 -14.32 31.49 -9.73
CA THR A 618 -13.68 30.47 -8.88
C THR A 618 -12.15 30.49 -9.10
N LEU A 619 -11.72 30.53 -10.37
CA LEU A 619 -10.31 30.52 -10.74
C LEU A 619 -9.58 31.79 -10.30
N GLU A 620 -10.13 32.98 -10.60
CA GLU A 620 -9.49 34.27 -10.25
C GLU A 620 -9.22 34.36 -8.74
N THR A 621 -10.20 33.97 -7.93
CA THR A 621 -10.07 34.02 -6.47
C THR A 621 -9.10 32.94 -5.97
N LEU A 622 -9.11 31.74 -6.57
CA LEU A 622 -8.15 30.68 -6.24
C LEU A 622 -6.70 31.09 -6.55
N LEU A 623 -6.44 31.65 -7.74
CA LEU A 623 -5.11 32.14 -8.12
C LEU A 623 -4.63 33.24 -7.18
N HIS A 624 -5.53 34.14 -6.78
CA HIS A 624 -5.22 35.16 -5.78
C HIS A 624 -4.80 34.52 -4.43
N VAL A 625 -5.54 33.53 -3.94
CA VAL A 625 -5.18 32.83 -2.69
C VAL A 625 -3.86 32.08 -2.82
N LEU A 626 -3.64 31.35 -3.93
CA LEU A 626 -2.39 30.63 -4.16
C LEU A 626 -1.18 31.57 -4.20
N THR A 627 -1.29 32.71 -4.89
CA THR A 627 -0.25 33.75 -4.90
C THR A 627 0.04 34.26 -3.49
N MET A 628 -1.00 34.43 -2.68
CA MET A 628 -0.84 34.87 -1.30
C MET A 628 -0.19 33.80 -0.41
N ILE A 629 -0.54 32.52 -0.60
CA ILE A 629 0.09 31.38 0.09
C ILE A 629 1.56 31.35 -0.27
N THR A 630 1.91 31.39 -1.56
CA THR A 630 3.29 31.28 -2.03
C THR A 630 4.17 32.47 -1.63
N CYS A 631 3.59 33.66 -1.48
CA CYS A 631 4.32 34.84 -0.99
C CYS A 631 4.54 34.87 0.53
N LYS A 632 3.62 34.28 1.33
CA LYS A 632 3.65 34.37 2.81
C LYS A 632 4.09 33.09 3.51
N SER A 633 4.01 31.96 2.83
CA SER A 633 4.22 30.62 3.38
C SER A 633 4.75 29.68 2.30
N ASN A 634 5.16 28.46 2.67
CA ASN A 634 5.65 27.51 1.69
C ASN A 634 4.54 26.55 1.28
N LEU A 635 4.00 26.74 0.07
CA LEU A 635 3.20 25.71 -0.59
C LEU A 635 4.12 24.52 -0.90
N HIS A 636 3.89 23.39 -0.25
CA HIS A 636 4.71 22.19 -0.38
C HIS A 636 4.08 21.15 -1.30
N SER A 637 2.75 21.10 -1.40
CA SER A 637 2.11 20.21 -2.35
C SER A 637 0.83 20.79 -2.93
N PHE A 638 0.56 20.43 -4.19
CA PHE A 638 -0.69 20.72 -4.86
C PHE A 638 -1.15 19.54 -5.70
N HIS A 639 -2.31 18.97 -5.35
CA HIS A 639 -2.89 17.81 -6.01
C HIS A 639 -4.23 18.20 -6.64
N PHE A 640 -4.40 17.90 -7.92
CA PHE A 640 -5.71 17.92 -8.57
C PHE A 640 -6.44 16.62 -8.23
N LEU A 641 -7.51 16.71 -7.43
CA LEU A 641 -8.30 15.54 -7.03
C LEU A 641 -9.37 15.21 -8.09
N ARG A 642 -9.58 13.91 -8.33
CA ARG A 642 -10.57 13.36 -9.28
C ARG A 642 -11.90 13.13 -8.57
N ASP A 643 -13.00 13.44 -9.25
CA ASP A 643 -14.34 12.95 -8.91
C ASP A 643 -14.60 11.70 -9.76
N GLU A 644 -14.57 10.50 -9.18
CA GLU A 644 -14.79 9.24 -9.92
C GLU A 644 -16.29 8.94 -10.13
N GLU A 645 -17.18 9.55 -9.35
CA GLU A 645 -18.62 9.25 -9.39
C GLU A 645 -19.39 9.94 -10.53
N PHE A 646 -18.80 10.94 -11.18
CA PHE A 646 -19.49 11.67 -12.24
C PHE A 646 -18.60 11.88 -13.45
N ALA A 647 -19.15 11.56 -14.64
CA ALA A 647 -18.68 12.00 -15.94
C ALA A 647 -18.82 13.53 -16.09
N LEU A 648 -18.28 14.29 -15.13
CA LEU A 648 -18.17 15.73 -15.19
C LEU A 648 -17.05 16.07 -16.19
N PRO A 649 -17.22 17.14 -16.97
CA PRO A 649 -16.17 17.59 -17.86
C PRO A 649 -14.92 17.94 -17.03
N PRO A 650 -13.72 17.51 -17.46
CA PRO A 650 -12.47 17.86 -16.78
C PRO A 650 -12.33 19.37 -16.67
N VAL A 651 -11.63 19.82 -15.63
CA VAL A 651 -11.18 21.22 -15.50
C VAL A 651 -10.51 21.63 -16.81
N LYS A 652 -10.88 22.79 -17.38
CA LYS A 652 -10.32 23.23 -18.66
C LYS A 652 -8.81 23.40 -18.57
N GLY A 653 -8.12 23.13 -19.68
CA GLY A 653 -6.68 23.24 -19.79
C GLY A 653 -6.12 24.57 -19.30
N ASP A 654 -6.72 25.68 -19.73
CA ASP A 654 -6.29 27.04 -19.36
C ASP A 654 -6.26 27.27 -17.85
N THR A 655 -7.21 26.67 -17.11
CA THR A 655 -7.31 26.76 -15.64
C THR A 655 -6.14 26.05 -14.98
N ILE A 656 -5.82 24.83 -15.43
CA ILE A 656 -4.68 24.05 -14.93
C ILE A 656 -3.37 24.77 -15.24
N VAL A 657 -3.20 25.24 -16.48
CA VAL A 657 -2.02 26.00 -16.95
C VAL A 657 -1.82 27.25 -16.10
N SER A 658 -2.89 27.98 -15.76
CA SER A 658 -2.81 29.19 -14.92
C SER A 658 -2.38 28.88 -13.48
N ILE A 659 -2.89 27.79 -12.90
CA ILE A 659 -2.49 27.31 -11.57
C ILE A 659 -1.03 26.88 -11.59
N MET A 660 -0.62 26.08 -12.58
CA MET A 660 0.77 25.62 -12.73
C MET A 660 1.74 26.77 -12.89
N LYS A 661 1.38 27.77 -13.69
CA LYS A 661 2.18 29.00 -13.81
C LYS A 661 2.38 29.67 -12.45
N THR A 662 1.32 29.83 -11.67
CA THR A 662 1.40 30.44 -10.32
C THR A 662 2.30 29.64 -9.38
N ILE A 663 2.27 28.31 -9.49
CA ILE A 663 3.14 27.42 -8.71
C ILE A 663 4.59 27.57 -9.17
N PHE A 664 4.87 27.49 -10.47
CA PHE A 664 6.22 27.61 -11.00
C PHE A 664 6.86 28.97 -10.70
N ASP A 665 6.09 30.06 -10.84
CA ASP A 665 6.51 31.42 -10.50
C ASP A 665 6.90 31.55 -9.01
N SER A 666 6.43 30.63 -8.16
CA SER A 666 6.77 30.60 -6.73
C SER A 666 7.97 29.73 -6.36
N LEU A 667 8.43 28.87 -7.26
CA LEU A 667 9.57 28.00 -6.99
C LEU A 667 10.85 28.83 -6.96
N SER A 668 11.70 28.60 -5.96
CA SER A 668 12.96 29.33 -5.81
C SER A 668 14.14 28.45 -6.21
N PRO A 669 15.07 28.93 -7.07
CA PRO A 669 16.28 28.20 -7.42
C PRO A 669 17.30 28.12 -6.27
N SER A 670 17.07 28.88 -5.18
CA SER A 670 18.00 28.97 -4.04
C SER A 670 17.79 27.90 -2.95
N LYS A 671 16.75 27.06 -3.08
CA LYS A 671 16.43 25.98 -2.13
C LYS A 671 16.10 24.72 -2.92
N PRO A 672 16.52 23.52 -2.46
CA PRO A 672 16.06 22.28 -3.05
C PRO A 672 14.53 22.23 -3.02
N SER A 673 13.97 21.85 -4.15
CA SER A 673 12.56 21.90 -4.47
C SER A 673 11.81 20.75 -3.83
N TYR A 674 11.37 20.90 -2.57
CA TYR A 674 10.54 19.90 -1.87
C TYR A 674 9.07 19.82 -2.34
N PHE A 675 8.77 20.28 -3.56
CA PHE A 675 7.40 20.39 -4.05
C PHE A 675 6.86 19.06 -4.60
N ASP A 676 5.67 18.66 -4.13
CA ASP A 676 4.94 17.46 -4.54
C ASP A 676 3.70 17.85 -5.38
N PHE A 677 3.67 17.40 -6.63
CA PHE A 677 2.62 17.72 -7.58
C PHE A 677 1.86 16.46 -8.00
N ALA A 678 0.53 16.55 -8.14
CA ALA A 678 -0.25 15.40 -8.57
C ALA A 678 -1.38 15.77 -9.56
N ILE A 679 -1.49 15.00 -10.65
CA ILE A 679 -2.44 15.23 -11.76
C ILE A 679 -2.89 13.90 -12.40
N SER A 680 -4.03 13.89 -13.10
CA SER A 680 -4.48 12.71 -13.86
C SER A 680 -3.80 12.60 -15.25
N GLU A 681 -3.58 11.38 -15.74
CA GLU A 681 -3.03 11.11 -17.09
C GLU A 681 -3.83 11.85 -18.16
N ASN A 682 -5.17 11.74 -18.13
CA ASN A 682 -6.04 12.35 -19.14
C ASN A 682 -5.85 13.87 -19.25
N GLN A 683 -5.64 14.56 -18.12
CA GLN A 683 -5.37 15.99 -18.11
C GLN A 683 -3.93 16.29 -18.55
N LEU A 684 -2.98 15.47 -18.07
CA LEU A 684 -1.57 15.65 -18.37
C LEU A 684 -1.26 15.47 -19.86
N GLN A 685 -1.82 14.46 -20.52
CA GLN A 685 -1.60 14.21 -21.95
C GLN A 685 -1.99 15.42 -22.82
N VAL A 686 -3.09 16.10 -22.48
CA VAL A 686 -3.56 17.26 -23.23
C VAL A 686 -2.69 18.49 -22.99
N LEU A 687 -2.09 18.61 -21.79
CA LEU A 687 -1.49 19.85 -21.31
C LEU A 687 0.03 19.81 -21.16
N LEU A 688 0.68 18.64 -21.33
CA LEU A 688 2.10 18.50 -21.02
C LEU A 688 2.95 19.53 -21.77
N LYS A 689 2.67 19.79 -23.05
CA LYS A 689 3.43 20.78 -23.83
C LYS A 689 3.32 22.19 -23.28
N ASP A 690 2.14 22.57 -22.78
CA ASP A 690 1.95 23.89 -22.18
C ASP A 690 2.60 23.96 -20.79
N ILE A 691 2.55 22.87 -20.02
CA ILE A 691 3.21 22.74 -18.71
C ILE A 691 4.74 22.75 -18.87
N GLU A 692 5.28 22.01 -19.83
CA GLU A 692 6.70 21.95 -20.19
C GLU A 692 7.18 23.35 -20.56
N ARG A 693 6.48 24.04 -21.48
CA ARG A 693 6.82 25.43 -21.85
C ARG A 693 6.85 26.36 -20.63
N LEU A 694 5.86 26.27 -19.74
CA LEU A 694 5.83 27.08 -18.51
C LEU A 694 7.01 26.76 -17.58
N TRP A 695 7.36 25.48 -17.45
CA TRP A 695 8.50 25.05 -16.65
C TRP A 695 9.84 25.55 -17.23
N GLU A 696 9.98 25.50 -18.56
CA GLU A 696 11.14 26.07 -19.27
C GLU A 696 11.27 27.58 -19.07
N GLU A 697 10.15 28.30 -19.11
CA GLU A 697 10.08 29.74 -18.82
C GLU A 697 10.41 30.05 -17.34
N SER A 698 10.20 29.09 -16.44
CA SER A 698 10.36 29.24 -14.98
C SER A 698 11.70 28.73 -14.46
N SER A 699 12.76 28.92 -15.25
CA SER A 699 14.15 28.53 -14.91
C SER A 699 14.40 27.03 -14.74
N LYS A 700 13.50 26.16 -15.24
CA LYS A 700 13.66 24.69 -15.21
C LYS A 700 13.93 24.12 -13.82
N ILE A 701 13.34 24.71 -12.79
CA ILE A 701 13.49 24.22 -11.41
C ILE A 701 12.81 22.85 -11.33
N LYS A 702 13.57 21.80 -10.98
CA LYS A 702 12.99 20.46 -10.78
C LYS A 702 11.98 20.49 -9.64
N MET A 703 11.01 19.58 -9.64
CA MET A 703 10.15 19.28 -8.49
C MET A 703 10.72 18.08 -7.73
N LYS A 704 10.27 17.85 -6.49
CA LYS A 704 10.65 16.63 -5.77
C LYS A 704 9.90 15.43 -6.34
N THR A 705 8.59 15.56 -6.42
CA THR A 705 7.72 14.45 -6.82
C THR A 705 6.66 14.94 -7.79
N ILE A 706 6.49 14.21 -8.89
CA ILE A 706 5.31 14.32 -9.75
C ILE A 706 4.58 12.98 -9.70
N ARG A 707 3.31 13.03 -9.29
CA ARG A 707 2.40 11.88 -9.31
C ARG A 707 1.42 11.98 -10.46
N VAL A 708 1.36 10.94 -11.28
CA VAL A 708 0.39 10.84 -12.37
C VAL A 708 -0.60 9.73 -12.03
N PHE A 709 -1.87 10.08 -11.82
CA PHE A 709 -2.94 9.12 -11.53
C PHE A 709 -3.70 8.73 -12.78
N GLY A 710 -4.44 7.62 -12.73
CA GLY A 710 -5.39 7.33 -13.80
C GLY A 710 -4.76 6.66 -15.01
N ILE A 711 -3.59 6.03 -14.85
CA ILE A 711 -2.79 5.51 -15.96
C ILE A 711 -3.53 4.34 -16.66
N GLN A 712 -3.98 4.57 -17.89
CA GLN A 712 -4.55 3.59 -18.79
C GLN A 712 -3.58 3.25 -19.93
N SER A 713 -2.73 4.20 -20.34
CA SER A 713 -1.86 4.03 -21.51
C SER A 713 -0.59 4.89 -21.51
N PHE A 714 -0.04 5.24 -20.33
CA PHE A 714 1.06 6.20 -20.16
C PHE A 714 2.45 5.71 -20.66
N ASP A 715 2.47 4.92 -21.74
CA ASP A 715 3.65 4.34 -22.40
C ASP A 715 4.03 5.19 -23.63
N HIS A 716 4.10 6.50 -23.45
CA HIS A 716 4.64 7.40 -24.47
C HIS A 716 5.98 7.94 -23.96
N ASP A 717 7.08 7.43 -24.52
CA ASP A 717 8.48 7.75 -24.16
C ASP A 717 8.72 9.26 -23.99
N TYR A 718 8.10 10.09 -24.84
CA TYR A 718 8.17 11.54 -24.75
C TYR A 718 7.59 12.11 -23.43
N TYR A 719 6.39 11.68 -23.00
CA TYR A 719 5.80 12.24 -21.78
C TYR A 719 6.56 11.79 -20.54
N ARG A 720 7.02 10.53 -20.50
CA ARG A 720 7.85 10.02 -19.40
C ARG A 720 9.16 10.82 -19.31
N SER A 721 9.87 10.96 -20.43
CA SER A 721 11.14 11.71 -20.47
C SER A 721 10.99 13.15 -20.00
N VAL A 722 9.98 13.88 -20.45
CA VAL A 722 9.74 15.27 -20.01
C VAL A 722 9.47 15.33 -18.50
N LEU A 723 8.67 14.40 -17.96
CA LEU A 723 8.38 14.39 -16.53
C LEU A 723 9.60 14.04 -15.68
N GLU A 724 10.43 13.08 -16.11
CA GLU A 724 11.69 12.72 -15.46
C GLU A 724 12.69 13.89 -15.47
N ASP A 725 12.68 14.71 -16.52
CA ASP A 725 13.45 15.95 -16.55
C ASP A 725 12.92 16.98 -15.55
N MET A 726 11.60 17.03 -15.35
CA MET A 726 10.93 17.96 -14.46
C MET A 726 10.97 17.59 -12.97
N THR A 727 11.28 16.34 -12.60
CA THR A 727 11.18 15.85 -11.22
C THR A 727 12.42 15.07 -10.77
N GLU A 728 12.62 14.93 -9.45
CA GLU A 728 13.57 13.97 -8.87
C GLU A 728 12.97 12.57 -8.76
N GLU A 729 11.68 12.49 -8.42
CA GLU A 729 10.92 11.25 -8.27
C GLU A 729 9.64 11.31 -9.13
N LEU A 730 9.50 10.40 -10.08
CA LEU A 730 8.29 10.24 -10.88
C LEU A 730 7.49 9.05 -10.34
N ASP A 731 6.29 9.32 -9.80
CA ASP A 731 5.39 8.30 -9.28
C ASP A 731 4.21 8.10 -10.24
N LEU A 732 4.32 7.09 -11.08
CA LEU A 732 3.28 6.68 -12.00
C LEU A 732 2.27 5.80 -11.24
N CYS A 733 1.19 6.42 -10.79
CA CYS A 733 0.11 5.76 -10.07
C CYS A 733 -0.92 5.21 -11.06
N ASP A 734 -0.97 3.88 -11.20
CA ASP A 734 -2.09 3.23 -11.85
C ASP A 734 -3.40 3.63 -11.14
N ALA A 735 -4.45 3.76 -11.95
CA ALA A 735 -5.76 4.26 -11.58
C ALA A 735 -6.42 3.36 -10.54
N LEU A 736 -6.07 3.48 -9.25
CA LEU A 736 -6.86 3.01 -8.07
C LEU A 736 -6.14 3.23 -6.71
N LYS A 737 -5.00 3.95 -6.65
CA LYS A 737 -4.47 4.50 -5.38
C LYS A 737 -5.14 5.83 -5.00
N VAL A 738 -6.42 5.82 -4.69
CA VAL A 738 -7.06 6.87 -3.86
C VAL A 738 -7.96 6.17 -2.85
N GLU A 739 -7.78 6.49 -1.59
CA GLU A 739 -8.56 5.94 -0.47
C GLU A 739 -10.07 6.24 -0.65
N SER A 740 -10.92 5.20 -0.62
CA SER A 740 -12.41 5.20 -0.52
C SER A 740 -13.18 5.71 -1.77
N ARG A 741 -14.31 5.16 -2.26
CA ARG A 741 -15.39 4.33 -1.67
C ARG A 741 -16.40 3.79 -2.73
N ASP A 742 -16.98 2.62 -2.44
CA ASP A 742 -18.27 1.94 -2.80
C ASP A 742 -19.20 2.34 -3.97
N ASP A 743 -19.70 1.34 -4.74
CA ASP A 743 -21.12 0.88 -4.69
C ASP A 743 -21.39 -0.34 -5.63
N TYR A 744 -21.88 -1.47 -5.10
CA TYR A 744 -22.64 -2.45 -5.88
C TYR A 744 -23.93 -2.81 -5.17
N SER A 745 -25.02 -2.24 -5.66
CA SER A 745 -26.36 -2.75 -5.46
C SER A 745 -26.49 -4.15 -6.07
N LEU A 746 -26.73 -5.14 -5.22
CA LEU A 746 -27.25 -6.46 -5.58
C LEU A 746 -28.51 -6.34 -6.46
N LEU A 747 -28.40 -6.72 -7.73
CA LEU A 747 -29.53 -7.20 -8.51
C LEU A 747 -29.35 -8.70 -8.71
N TYR A 748 -30.05 -9.47 -7.87
CA TYR A 748 -30.36 -10.87 -8.13
C TYR A 748 -31.24 -10.97 -9.38
N TYR A 749 -30.74 -11.66 -10.40
CA TYR A 749 -31.46 -12.74 -11.09
C TYR A 749 -30.47 -13.81 -11.54
#